data_AF-A0A9E3XYX2-F1
#
_entry.id   AF-A0A9E3XYX2-F1
#
_cell.length_a   1.000
_cell.length_b   1.000
_cell.length_c   1.000
_cell.angle_alpha   90.00
_cell.angle_beta   90.00
_cell.angle_gamma   90.00
#
_symmetry.space_group_name_H-M   'P 1'
#
loop_
_entity.id
_entity.type
_entity.pdbx_description
1 polymer ?
#
loop_
_entity_poly.entity_id
_entity_poly.type
_entity_poly.pdbx_seq_one_letter_code
_entity_poly.pdbx_strand_id
1 'polypeptide(L)'
;MSDNSRDDTAPDDAAPAAAAVAATIDLDDLWVPEADAPFDAPFDGRLARIGRRIIRRPSEWLHRPWPAERLVQYFTAVIVLLGCTLAIMKVVHLDAIFTDNTPTGGDMGAHVLGPAELRDNLLPHFQVTGWSNSWYNGFPLYRFYMLPPALLIVFLNVFMPYGIAFKVVVVLGIFTLPFSCWAFGRLARFRYPVPELMALAAMLFLFDESFSIYGGNVKSTMAGEFSFSIALSLGMLGLGLFARGLETGKHRVKAALVIALAMLSHGLVMLVWPLLLLIMWLVWMDRTRFVYGLTTLLTAGLLTAFWSIPFLLGTKYMTDMKYGYRPSGANDSFWDMFFPWTPFLDLLVTGFAIIGFVAAVLKRNLNGAFLGIACIFLMAFTYVAKDSLPIIGLLWNPRLLPFLYLLRLLLMMYGIAETARFLVRGVQLRELNVRTEWITGLVTFCLVGSSVLVGELFLFREMPGAVYRQVHGQTVYSWGLGDWYPISLTASSTDALSDAWPRYNFEGYEGRPYYGEYYDLVTAMDEIGDADGCGRALWENNGDTGLYGTTMSLMLLPHWTDGCISSSEGLFFEASGTTPYHFLTAAAMSDHSSNPVRELRYTDNNAAVGVPMLQKMGIRYVMVFTDAAKRQAASRPELQLLEEVGPWKIYQVADSDVVVPLTVQPVVVNERDGDQRERHLELGTSWFQNPEDWAALPANDGPPEWQRIDVEVDESRASEQPKRVDVVVPGETIDVVDLPQITVSNYHMGEQDLSFDVSQVGVPVLVKVSYFPNWEAEGADGPYWVAPNFMVVVPRSTHVRLSFEKSTSDYLAYLLTIVALGLLVLWRVMGDVVHASPHPFMVLPARGGAGGSGDGPDDAEDGTGSSLWELVRDTGEPPGDEGKPWGGDGEPPGGDDAGGGGAEPEGGGSEAAPAAEEELVLPPRAQGAVREGGSDHPDSV
;
A
#
# COMPACT_ATOMS: atom_id res chain seq x y z
N MET A 1 -19.40 89.68 -38.32
CA MET A 1 -18.54 90.37 -39.30
C MET A 1 -18.70 89.58 -40.60
N SER A 2 -19.49 90.14 -41.53
CA SER A 2 -19.71 89.77 -42.95
C SER A 2 -19.51 88.28 -43.32
N ASP A 3 -20.55 87.44 -43.40
CA ASP A 3 -21.64 87.44 -44.39
C ASP A 3 -21.14 87.30 -45.84
N ASN A 4 -21.41 86.14 -46.44
CA ASN A 4 -21.50 85.99 -47.89
C ASN A 4 -22.55 84.92 -48.21
N SER A 5 -23.74 85.44 -48.50
CA SER A 5 -24.96 84.82 -49.03
C SER A 5 -24.83 84.31 -50.47
N ARG A 6 -25.57 83.23 -50.82
CA ARG A 6 -26.59 83.15 -51.90
C ARG A 6 -26.88 81.68 -52.24
N ASP A 7 -28.09 81.19 -51.93
CA ASP A 7 -29.30 81.14 -52.79
C ASP A 7 -29.24 79.96 -53.78
N ASP A 8 -30.26 79.14 -54.00
CA ASP A 8 -31.59 78.97 -53.41
C ASP A 8 -32.24 77.74 -54.11
N THR A 9 -33.43 77.34 -53.64
CA THR A 9 -34.47 76.52 -54.34
C THR A 9 -34.59 75.02 -54.01
N ALA A 10 -35.56 74.74 -53.13
CA ALA A 10 -36.47 73.58 -53.16
C ALA A 10 -37.61 73.83 -54.19
N PRO A 11 -38.39 72.81 -54.62
CA PRO A 11 -39.59 72.48 -53.85
C PRO A 11 -40.06 71.00 -53.84
N ASP A 12 -40.73 70.67 -52.74
CA ASP A 12 -41.83 69.75 -52.40
C ASP A 12 -42.39 68.65 -53.35
N ASP A 13 -42.72 67.55 -52.66
CA ASP A 13 -43.85 66.61 -52.78
C ASP A 13 -43.91 65.52 -53.88
N ALA A 14 -43.70 64.25 -53.44
CA ALA A 14 -44.70 63.16 -53.46
C ALA A 14 -44.04 61.76 -53.35
N ALA A 15 -44.44 60.96 -52.35
CA ALA A 15 -44.18 59.52 -52.25
C ALA A 15 -45.35 58.71 -52.88
N PRO A 16 -45.35 57.35 -52.95
CA PRO A 16 -44.29 56.35 -52.70
C PRO A 16 -44.20 55.23 -53.79
N ALA A 17 -43.09 54.48 -53.85
CA ALA A 17 -43.08 53.02 -54.16
C ALA A 17 -41.69 52.39 -53.92
N ALA A 18 -41.72 51.17 -53.39
CA ALA A 18 -40.64 50.36 -52.84
C ALA A 18 -39.52 49.92 -53.83
N ALA A 19 -38.27 49.83 -53.34
CA ALA A 19 -37.58 48.57 -52.97
C ALA A 19 -36.03 48.63 -53.13
N ALA A 20 -35.34 48.07 -52.11
CA ALA A 20 -33.94 47.58 -52.06
C ALA A 20 -32.81 48.62 -52.14
N VAL A 21 -32.27 49.16 -51.03
CA VAL A 21 -31.47 48.56 -49.91
C VAL A 21 -30.06 48.11 -50.32
N ALA A 22 -29.11 49.03 -50.22
CA ALA A 22 -27.73 48.77 -49.81
C ALA A 22 -27.07 50.09 -49.35
N ALA A 23 -26.44 50.04 -48.16
CA ALA A 23 -25.38 50.91 -47.62
C ALA A 23 -25.70 51.56 -46.26
N THR A 24 -25.01 51.03 -45.24
CA THR A 24 -24.34 51.72 -44.12
C THR A 24 -25.10 52.84 -43.40
N ILE A 25 -25.53 52.54 -42.17
CA ILE A 25 -25.93 53.53 -41.17
C ILE A 25 -25.22 53.21 -39.84
N ASP A 26 -24.76 54.29 -39.22
CA ASP A 26 -24.26 54.45 -37.85
C ASP A 26 -24.89 53.52 -36.81
N LEU A 27 -24.03 52.98 -35.94
CA LEU A 27 -24.37 52.09 -34.83
C LEU A 27 -24.51 52.82 -33.49
N ASP A 28 -24.75 54.13 -33.51
CA ASP A 28 -25.16 54.89 -32.33
C ASP A 28 -26.69 55.02 -32.33
N ASP A 29 -27.32 54.53 -31.26
CA ASP A 29 -28.77 54.46 -31.00
C ASP A 29 -29.56 53.37 -31.72
N LEU A 30 -29.41 52.11 -31.28
CA LEU A 30 -30.54 51.20 -31.14
C LEU A 30 -30.31 50.20 -29.98
N TRP A 31 -31.11 50.38 -28.94
CA TRP A 31 -31.45 49.43 -27.88
C TRP A 31 -30.47 49.24 -26.71
N VAL A 32 -30.83 49.87 -25.59
CA VAL A 32 -30.47 49.45 -24.22
C VAL A 32 -31.36 48.28 -23.81
N PRO A 33 -30.80 47.09 -23.51
CA PRO A 33 -31.24 46.36 -22.35
C PRO A 33 -30.22 46.65 -21.25
N GLU A 34 -30.68 47.34 -20.21
CA GLU A 34 -30.08 47.23 -18.89
C GLU A 34 -29.83 45.74 -18.65
N ALA A 35 -28.57 45.37 -18.45
CA ALA A 35 -28.20 44.04 -17.99
C ALA A 35 -28.62 43.93 -16.52
N ASP A 36 -29.93 43.89 -16.30
CA ASP A 36 -30.54 43.60 -15.03
C ASP A 36 -30.29 42.13 -14.67
N ALA A 37 -29.75 41.98 -13.46
CA ALA A 37 -29.89 40.86 -12.54
C ALA A 37 -29.44 39.46 -13.03
N PRO A 38 -28.37 38.87 -12.43
CA PRO A 38 -28.17 37.44 -12.54
C PRO A 38 -29.27 36.70 -11.75
N PHE A 39 -30.29 36.21 -12.44
CA PHE A 39 -31.21 35.16 -11.99
C PHE A 39 -31.73 35.29 -10.54
N ASP A 40 -32.57 36.29 -10.27
CA ASP A 40 -33.47 36.29 -9.12
C ASP A 40 -34.83 35.70 -9.50
N ALA A 41 -34.88 34.38 -9.64
CA ALA A 41 -36.13 33.63 -9.53
C ALA A 41 -36.36 33.27 -8.05
N PRO A 42 -37.58 33.40 -7.50
CA PRO A 42 -37.87 33.11 -6.10
C PRO A 42 -37.99 31.60 -5.90
N PHE A 43 -36.86 30.89 -5.94
CA PHE A 43 -36.76 29.52 -5.43
C PHE A 43 -36.01 29.56 -4.11
N ASP A 44 -36.77 29.86 -3.06
CA ASP A 44 -36.28 29.87 -1.69
C ASP A 44 -36.21 28.44 -1.18
N GLY A 45 -35.19 27.70 -1.61
CA GLY A 45 -35.00 26.30 -1.28
C GLY A 45 -33.52 25.91 -1.27
N ARG A 46 -33.16 24.95 -0.41
CA ARG A 46 -31.79 24.42 -0.32
C ARG A 46 -31.24 23.99 -1.70
N LEU A 47 -32.10 23.49 -2.59
CA LEU A 47 -31.75 23.07 -3.95
C LEU A 47 -31.32 24.23 -4.87
N ALA A 48 -31.96 25.40 -4.79
CA ALA A 48 -31.56 26.56 -5.59
C ALA A 48 -30.23 27.17 -5.12
N ARG A 49 -29.94 27.10 -3.81
CA ARG A 49 -28.63 27.46 -3.25
C ARG A 49 -27.53 26.51 -3.70
N ILE A 50 -27.83 25.20 -3.78
CA ILE A 50 -26.92 24.19 -4.31
C ILE A 50 -26.69 24.41 -5.81
N GLY A 51 -27.76 24.61 -6.59
CA GLY A 51 -27.68 24.93 -8.02
C GLY A 51 -26.86 26.19 -8.31
N ARG A 52 -27.08 27.27 -7.56
CA ARG A 52 -26.27 28.50 -7.66
C ARG A 52 -24.79 28.23 -7.34
N ARG A 53 -24.46 27.44 -6.33
CA ARG A 53 -23.06 27.09 -6.01
C ARG A 53 -22.40 26.23 -7.09
N ILE A 54 -23.15 25.31 -7.71
CA ILE A 54 -22.66 24.45 -8.80
C ILE A 54 -22.34 25.27 -10.05
N ILE A 55 -23.17 26.26 -10.38
CA ILE A 55 -23.01 27.09 -11.58
C ILE A 55 -22.04 28.27 -11.35
N ARG A 56 -22.06 28.88 -10.16
CA ARG A 56 -21.27 30.07 -9.82
C ARG A 56 -19.77 29.85 -9.95
N ARG A 57 -19.23 28.72 -9.48
CA ARG A 57 -17.77 28.49 -9.53
C ARG A 57 -17.22 28.30 -10.95
N PRO A 58 -17.81 27.45 -11.81
CA PRO A 58 -17.45 27.39 -13.22
C PRO A 58 -17.63 28.73 -13.94
N SER A 59 -18.74 29.42 -13.68
CA SER A 59 -19.07 30.73 -14.25
C SER A 59 -18.02 31.78 -13.87
N GLU A 60 -17.73 31.94 -12.58
CA GLU A 60 -16.68 32.84 -12.09
C GLU A 60 -15.30 32.48 -12.66
N TRP A 61 -14.96 31.19 -12.73
CA TRP A 61 -13.69 30.77 -13.30
C TRP A 61 -13.57 31.12 -14.79
N LEU A 62 -14.67 30.93 -15.55
CA LEU A 62 -14.76 31.22 -16.98
C LEU A 62 -14.70 32.72 -17.26
N HIS A 63 -15.42 33.53 -16.47
CA HIS A 63 -15.50 34.98 -16.64
C HIS A 63 -14.34 35.75 -16.00
N ARG A 64 -13.54 35.13 -15.12
CA ARG A 64 -12.30 35.74 -14.61
C ARG A 64 -11.32 35.99 -15.77
N PRO A 65 -10.55 37.09 -15.75
CA PRO A 65 -9.56 37.37 -16.78
C PRO A 65 -8.60 36.20 -17.02
N TRP A 66 -8.29 35.95 -18.29
CA TRP A 66 -7.35 34.93 -18.76
C TRP A 66 -6.09 35.57 -19.31
N PRO A 67 -5.24 36.16 -18.46
CA PRO A 67 -3.96 36.68 -18.91
C PRO A 67 -3.09 35.54 -19.46
N ALA A 68 -2.14 35.87 -20.34
CA ALA A 68 -1.25 34.90 -20.98
C ALA A 68 -0.59 33.93 -19.98
N GLU A 69 -0.18 34.42 -18.81
CA GLU A 69 0.37 33.59 -17.73
C GLU A 69 -0.60 32.49 -17.28
N ARG A 70 -1.87 32.83 -17.03
CA ARG A 70 -2.88 31.87 -16.57
C ARG A 70 -3.19 30.83 -17.64
N LEU A 71 -3.25 31.26 -18.91
CA LEU A 71 -3.40 30.36 -20.04
C LEU A 71 -2.24 29.37 -20.12
N VAL A 72 -1.00 29.87 -20.05
CA VAL A 72 0.21 29.04 -20.10
C VAL A 72 0.22 28.01 -18.98
N GLN A 73 0.02 28.43 -17.72
CA GLN A 73 -0.03 27.52 -16.57
C GLN A 73 -1.11 26.44 -16.75
N TYR A 74 -2.31 26.83 -17.20
CA TYR A 74 -3.41 25.90 -17.44
C TYR A 74 -3.06 24.88 -18.53
N PHE A 75 -2.57 25.34 -19.68
CA PHE A 75 -2.21 24.43 -20.78
C PHE A 75 -1.04 23.52 -20.42
N THR A 76 0.00 24.00 -19.73
CA THR A 76 1.09 23.12 -19.29
C THR A 76 0.63 22.09 -18.28
N ALA A 77 -0.29 22.44 -17.36
CA ALA A 77 -0.89 21.50 -16.43
C ALA A 77 -1.73 20.43 -17.17
N VAL A 78 -2.55 20.84 -18.15
CA VAL A 78 -3.33 19.90 -18.97
C VAL A 78 -2.42 18.99 -19.77
N ILE A 79 -1.42 19.54 -20.46
CA ILE A 79 -0.47 18.79 -21.30
C ILE A 79 0.30 17.76 -20.46
N VAL A 80 0.83 18.16 -19.29
CA VAL A 80 1.62 17.24 -18.47
C VAL A 80 0.75 16.14 -17.87
N LEU A 81 -0.42 16.48 -17.33
CA LEU A 81 -1.31 15.48 -16.72
C LEU A 81 -1.86 14.52 -17.78
N LEU A 82 -2.33 15.03 -18.91
CA LEU A 82 -2.78 14.20 -20.03
C LEU A 82 -1.63 13.35 -20.59
N GLY A 83 -0.43 13.92 -20.74
CA GLY A 83 0.76 13.21 -21.19
C GLY A 83 1.13 12.05 -20.27
N CYS A 84 1.19 12.29 -18.95
CA CYS A 84 1.42 11.24 -17.95
C CYS A 84 0.32 10.17 -18.01
N THR A 85 -0.96 10.57 -18.06
CA THR A 85 -2.08 9.62 -18.16
C THR A 85 -1.98 8.75 -19.42
N LEU A 86 -1.69 9.34 -20.58
CA LEU A 86 -1.55 8.58 -21.84
C LEU A 86 -0.35 7.64 -21.82
N ALA A 87 0.78 8.06 -21.25
CA ALA A 87 1.93 7.20 -21.06
C ALA A 87 1.59 6.00 -20.16
N ILE A 88 0.95 6.26 -19.01
CA ILE A 88 0.49 5.21 -18.10
C ILE A 88 -0.48 4.26 -18.80
N MET A 89 -1.50 4.76 -19.52
CA MET A 89 -2.46 3.93 -20.27
C MET A 89 -1.78 2.96 -21.23
N LYS A 90 -0.69 3.39 -21.89
CA LYS A 90 0.09 2.54 -22.79
C LYS A 90 0.85 1.45 -22.02
N VAL A 91 1.51 1.82 -20.92
CA VAL A 91 2.34 0.91 -20.11
C VAL A 91 1.50 -0.16 -19.38
N VAL A 92 0.31 0.20 -18.90
CA VAL A 92 -0.56 -0.73 -18.16
C VAL A 92 -1.48 -1.57 -19.06
N HIS A 93 -1.40 -1.42 -20.39
CA HIS A 93 -2.24 -2.11 -21.39
C HIS A 93 -3.73 -1.97 -21.10
N LEU A 94 -4.29 -0.78 -21.39
CA LEU A 94 -5.68 -0.44 -21.06
C LEU A 94 -6.72 -1.45 -21.58
N ASP A 95 -6.47 -2.05 -22.73
CA ASP A 95 -7.29 -3.11 -23.30
C ASP A 95 -7.32 -4.36 -22.39
N ALA A 96 -6.18 -4.77 -21.86
CA ALA A 96 -6.09 -5.90 -20.92
C ALA A 96 -6.83 -5.64 -19.60
N ILE A 97 -6.91 -4.38 -19.14
CA ILE A 97 -7.66 -4.01 -17.93
C ILE A 97 -9.16 -4.30 -18.09
N PHE A 98 -9.72 -4.08 -19.28
CA PHE A 98 -11.15 -4.26 -19.56
C PHE A 98 -11.51 -5.63 -20.16
N THR A 99 -10.55 -6.55 -20.28
CA THR A 99 -10.83 -7.96 -20.55
C THR A 99 -11.46 -8.60 -19.30
N ASP A 100 -12.51 -9.41 -19.46
CA ASP A 100 -13.13 -10.12 -18.34
C ASP A 100 -12.38 -11.43 -18.07
N ASN A 101 -11.36 -11.36 -17.21
CA ASN A 101 -10.50 -12.47 -16.81
C ASN A 101 -9.94 -12.20 -15.39
N THR A 102 -9.35 -13.23 -14.78
CA THR A 102 -8.87 -13.19 -13.41
C THR A 102 -7.39 -12.79 -13.38
N PRO A 103 -7.01 -11.66 -12.76
CA PRO A 103 -5.63 -11.20 -12.76
C PRO A 103 -4.70 -12.17 -12.01
N THR A 104 -3.45 -12.30 -12.47
CA THR A 104 -2.43 -13.22 -11.92
C THR A 104 -1.07 -12.52 -11.73
N GLY A 105 -0.06 -13.19 -11.17
CA GLY A 105 1.32 -12.68 -11.10
C GLY A 105 1.68 -12.22 -9.69
N GLY A 106 2.84 -12.68 -9.19
CA GLY A 106 3.27 -12.44 -7.80
C GLY A 106 2.15 -12.73 -6.79
N ASP A 107 2.06 -11.87 -5.77
CA ASP A 107 1.01 -11.90 -4.75
C ASP A 107 -0.36 -11.45 -5.32
N MET A 108 -0.36 -10.73 -6.44
CA MET A 108 -1.58 -10.18 -7.03
C MET A 108 -2.59 -11.28 -7.40
N GLY A 109 -2.12 -12.45 -7.83
CA GLY A 109 -2.98 -13.60 -8.13
C GLY A 109 -3.80 -14.05 -6.92
N ALA A 110 -3.21 -14.09 -5.72
CA ALA A 110 -3.92 -14.53 -4.52
C ALA A 110 -4.79 -13.42 -3.88
N HIS A 111 -4.50 -12.14 -4.15
CA HIS A 111 -5.31 -11.03 -3.64
C HIS A 111 -6.78 -11.06 -4.11
N VAL A 112 -7.09 -11.80 -5.18
CA VAL A 112 -8.43 -11.97 -5.73
C VAL A 112 -9.41 -12.58 -4.73
N LEU A 113 -8.95 -13.40 -3.78
CA LEU A 113 -9.84 -14.05 -2.80
C LEU A 113 -10.43 -13.05 -1.79
N GLY A 114 -9.61 -12.18 -1.21
CA GLY A 114 -10.02 -11.33 -0.07
C GLY A 114 -11.27 -10.49 -0.34
N PRO A 115 -11.36 -9.72 -1.45
CA PRO A 115 -12.55 -8.94 -1.75
C PRO A 115 -13.77 -9.80 -2.10
N ALA A 116 -13.60 -11.02 -2.61
CA ALA A 116 -14.70 -11.96 -2.84
C ALA A 116 -15.26 -12.44 -1.49
N GLU A 117 -14.41 -12.87 -0.57
CA GLU A 117 -14.79 -13.22 0.82
C GLU A 117 -15.50 -12.06 1.53
N LEU A 118 -15.02 -10.83 1.35
CA LEU A 118 -15.67 -9.63 1.89
C LEU A 118 -17.10 -9.46 1.35
N ARG A 119 -17.27 -9.67 0.04
CA ARG A 119 -18.55 -9.53 -0.67
C ARG A 119 -19.54 -10.61 -0.24
N ASP A 120 -19.10 -11.86 -0.15
CA ASP A 120 -19.98 -13.01 -0.03
C ASP A 120 -20.27 -13.37 1.43
N ASN A 121 -19.28 -13.18 2.33
CA ASN A 121 -19.37 -13.70 3.70
C ASN A 121 -19.51 -12.60 4.77
N LEU A 122 -18.94 -11.41 4.57
CA LEU A 122 -18.91 -10.36 5.60
C LEU A 122 -19.93 -9.24 5.39
N LEU A 123 -19.95 -8.61 4.21
CA LEU A 123 -20.82 -7.45 3.94
C LEU A 123 -22.32 -7.76 4.06
N PRO A 124 -22.84 -8.95 3.67
CA PRO A 124 -24.25 -9.30 3.88
C PRO A 124 -24.66 -9.29 5.36
N HIS A 125 -23.70 -9.46 6.27
CA HIS A 125 -23.89 -9.43 7.71
C HIS A 125 -23.52 -8.07 8.35
N PHE A 126 -23.34 -7.02 7.54
CA PHE A 126 -22.90 -5.68 7.98
C PHE A 126 -21.55 -5.70 8.72
N GLN A 127 -20.64 -6.57 8.27
CA GLN A 127 -19.30 -6.68 8.80
C GLN A 127 -18.27 -6.25 7.75
N VAL A 128 -17.17 -5.66 8.22
CA VAL A 128 -16.01 -5.26 7.39
C VAL A 128 -14.74 -6.00 7.79
N THR A 129 -14.83 -6.80 8.84
CA THR A 129 -13.79 -7.69 9.38
C THR A 129 -14.52 -8.89 9.99
N GLY A 130 -13.95 -10.09 9.92
CA GLY A 130 -14.55 -11.30 10.47
C GLY A 130 -13.58 -12.48 10.39
N TRP A 131 -14.11 -13.70 10.44
CA TRP A 131 -13.34 -14.92 10.22
C TRP A 131 -13.50 -15.43 8.80
N SER A 132 -12.47 -16.10 8.27
CA SER A 132 -12.53 -16.87 7.04
C SER A 132 -11.73 -18.15 7.23
N ASN A 133 -12.27 -19.28 6.75
CA ASN A 133 -11.62 -20.59 6.81
C ASN A 133 -10.79 -20.91 5.56
N SER A 134 -10.73 -19.98 4.61
CA SER A 134 -10.21 -20.23 3.26
C SER A 134 -8.69 -20.50 3.23
N TRP A 135 -7.94 -19.98 4.21
CA TRP A 135 -6.48 -20.16 4.35
C TRP A 135 -6.07 -20.57 5.77
N TYR A 136 -4.92 -21.24 5.91
CA TYR A 136 -4.22 -21.44 7.20
C TYR A 136 -5.09 -21.95 8.35
N ASN A 137 -5.98 -22.92 8.12
CA ASN A 137 -6.91 -23.41 9.16
C ASN A 137 -7.80 -22.31 9.77
N GLY A 138 -7.95 -21.19 9.09
CA GLY A 138 -8.71 -20.02 9.46
C GLY A 138 -7.87 -18.83 9.93
N PHE A 139 -8.34 -17.62 9.64
CA PHE A 139 -7.69 -16.36 10.02
C PHE A 139 -8.70 -15.20 10.13
N PRO A 140 -8.40 -14.13 10.90
CA PRO A 140 -9.25 -12.97 11.04
C PRO A 140 -9.10 -12.03 9.81
N LEU A 141 -9.96 -12.23 8.81
CA LEU A 141 -9.98 -11.48 7.56
C LEU A 141 -10.19 -9.97 7.78
N TYR A 142 -9.35 -9.16 7.11
CA TYR A 142 -9.26 -7.69 7.23
C TYR A 142 -8.94 -7.13 8.62
N ARG A 143 -8.57 -7.98 9.59
CA ARG A 143 -8.06 -7.52 10.90
C ARG A 143 -6.67 -6.90 10.79
N PHE A 144 -5.82 -7.50 9.96
CA PHE A 144 -4.40 -7.14 9.82
C PHE A 144 -4.04 -6.58 8.42
N TYR A 145 -4.97 -6.61 7.47
CA TYR A 145 -4.75 -6.21 6.07
C TYR A 145 -5.71 -5.10 5.61
N MET A 146 -5.45 -4.57 4.42
CA MET A 146 -6.01 -3.33 3.87
C MET A 146 -7.49 -3.46 3.47
N LEU A 147 -8.36 -2.60 4.00
CA LEU A 147 -9.81 -2.69 3.78
C LEU A 147 -10.36 -1.80 2.63
N PRO A 148 -10.02 -0.49 2.52
CA PRO A 148 -10.66 0.39 1.54
C PRO A 148 -10.48 -0.02 0.07
N PRO A 149 -9.31 -0.49 -0.40
CA PRO A 149 -9.18 -0.99 -1.77
C PRO A 149 -10.12 -2.18 -2.04
N ALA A 150 -10.25 -3.12 -1.10
CA ALA A 150 -11.17 -4.26 -1.23
C ALA A 150 -12.64 -3.80 -1.29
N LEU A 151 -13.05 -2.88 -0.42
CA LEU A 151 -14.39 -2.29 -0.48
C LEU A 151 -14.67 -1.60 -1.82
N LEU A 152 -13.67 -0.92 -2.40
CA LEU A 152 -13.81 -0.29 -3.70
C LEU A 152 -13.95 -1.32 -4.83
N ILE A 153 -13.22 -2.43 -4.77
CA ILE A 153 -13.37 -3.55 -5.72
C ILE A 153 -14.79 -4.09 -5.66
N VAL A 154 -15.29 -4.40 -4.46
CA VAL A 154 -16.66 -4.91 -4.28
C VAL A 154 -17.70 -3.90 -4.76
N PHE A 155 -17.51 -2.61 -4.48
CA PHE A 155 -18.41 -1.56 -4.97
C PHE A 155 -18.43 -1.47 -6.49
N LEU A 156 -17.26 -1.52 -7.16
CA LEU A 156 -17.21 -1.50 -8.61
C LEU A 156 -17.77 -2.77 -9.24
N ASN A 157 -17.61 -3.93 -8.58
CA ASN A 157 -18.19 -5.20 -9.00
C ASN A 157 -19.73 -5.18 -9.11
N VAL A 158 -20.41 -4.21 -8.50
CA VAL A 158 -21.85 -3.98 -8.70
C VAL A 158 -22.18 -3.52 -10.12
N PHE A 159 -21.23 -2.85 -10.79
CA PHE A 159 -21.44 -2.20 -12.09
C PHE A 159 -20.66 -2.84 -13.24
N MET A 160 -19.64 -3.64 -12.95
CA MET A 160 -18.78 -4.30 -13.94
C MET A 160 -18.32 -5.67 -13.42
N PRO A 161 -17.88 -6.60 -14.29
CA PRO A 161 -17.36 -7.90 -13.89
C PRO A 161 -16.22 -7.81 -12.86
N TYR A 162 -16.10 -8.84 -12.03
CA TYR A 162 -15.18 -8.85 -10.88
C TYR A 162 -13.72 -8.65 -11.27
N GLY A 163 -13.25 -9.35 -12.32
CA GLY A 163 -11.88 -9.21 -12.83
C GLY A 163 -11.57 -7.79 -13.31
N ILE A 164 -12.51 -7.16 -14.00
CA ILE A 164 -12.37 -5.76 -14.46
C ILE A 164 -12.37 -4.81 -13.26
N ALA A 165 -13.31 -4.97 -12.32
CA ALA A 165 -13.38 -4.17 -11.10
C ALA A 165 -12.07 -4.22 -10.31
N PHE A 166 -11.51 -5.42 -10.16
CA PHE A 166 -10.23 -5.65 -9.49
C PHE A 166 -9.09 -4.89 -10.20
N LYS A 167 -8.91 -5.10 -11.50
CA LYS A 167 -7.83 -4.47 -12.28
C LYS A 167 -7.92 -2.95 -12.31
N VAL A 168 -9.13 -2.39 -12.40
CA VAL A 168 -9.35 -0.93 -12.33
C VAL A 168 -8.87 -0.37 -10.99
N VAL A 169 -9.13 -1.05 -9.87
CA VAL A 169 -8.66 -0.61 -8.55
C VAL A 169 -7.15 -0.77 -8.42
N VAL A 170 -6.59 -1.87 -8.91
CA VAL A 170 -5.12 -2.12 -8.88
C VAL A 170 -4.34 -0.95 -9.49
N VAL A 171 -4.78 -0.44 -10.65
CA VAL A 171 -4.07 0.66 -11.32
C VAL A 171 -4.41 2.05 -10.79
N LEU A 172 -5.39 2.18 -9.89
CA LEU A 172 -5.89 3.48 -9.43
C LEU A 172 -4.78 4.38 -8.90
N GLY A 173 -3.91 3.83 -8.03
CA GLY A 173 -2.78 4.56 -7.46
C GLY A 173 -1.79 5.07 -8.51
N ILE A 174 -1.49 4.25 -9.52
CA ILE A 174 -0.61 4.60 -10.65
C ILE A 174 -1.20 5.79 -11.42
N PHE A 175 -2.49 5.72 -11.78
CA PHE A 175 -3.16 6.78 -12.52
C PHE A 175 -3.29 8.09 -11.73
N THR A 176 -3.54 8.02 -10.43
CA THR A 176 -3.80 9.22 -9.63
C THR A 176 -2.52 9.87 -9.10
N LEU A 177 -1.39 9.17 -8.99
CA LEU A 177 -0.17 9.71 -8.38
C LEU A 177 0.36 10.99 -9.08
N PRO A 178 0.46 11.10 -10.42
CA PRO A 178 0.90 12.34 -11.07
C PRO A 178 -0.01 13.52 -10.75
N PHE A 179 -1.33 13.29 -10.73
CA PHE A 179 -2.30 14.30 -10.32
C PHE A 179 -2.12 14.69 -8.84
N SER A 180 -1.92 13.72 -7.95
CA SER A 180 -1.72 13.96 -6.52
C SER A 180 -0.44 14.75 -6.23
N CYS A 181 0.66 14.48 -6.94
CA CYS A 181 1.90 15.25 -6.83
C CYS A 181 1.76 16.68 -7.40
N TRP A 182 1.07 16.84 -8.55
CA TRP A 182 0.71 18.17 -9.06
C TRP A 182 -0.19 18.94 -8.08
N ALA A 183 -1.20 18.27 -7.54
CA ALA A 183 -2.14 18.84 -6.58
C ALA A 183 -1.44 19.25 -5.30
N PHE A 184 -0.51 18.44 -4.78
CA PHE A 184 0.38 18.81 -3.68
C PHE A 184 1.15 20.10 -4.03
N GLY A 185 1.80 20.14 -5.19
CA GLY A 185 2.53 21.32 -5.66
C GLY A 185 1.67 22.60 -5.68
N ARG A 186 0.44 22.49 -6.21
CA ARG A 186 -0.53 23.59 -6.29
C ARG A 186 -1.05 24.01 -4.92
N LEU A 187 -1.46 23.06 -4.09
CA LEU A 187 -2.05 23.31 -2.77
C LEU A 187 -1.01 23.85 -1.78
N ALA A 188 0.24 23.40 -1.89
CA ALA A 188 1.38 23.91 -1.14
C ALA A 188 1.95 25.23 -1.70
N ARG A 189 1.30 25.82 -2.72
CA ARG A 189 1.67 27.09 -3.37
C ARG A 189 3.10 27.16 -3.91
N PHE A 190 3.61 26.04 -4.43
CA PHE A 190 4.84 26.12 -5.21
C PHE A 190 4.61 26.95 -6.48
N ARG A 191 5.60 27.78 -6.82
CA ARG A 191 5.52 28.70 -7.97
C ARG A 191 5.66 27.93 -9.28
N TYR A 192 4.90 28.31 -10.30
CA TYR A 192 5.02 27.77 -11.66
C TYR A 192 6.46 27.80 -12.17
N PRO A 193 7.04 26.69 -12.67
CA PRO A 193 6.38 25.46 -13.15
C PRO A 193 6.48 24.27 -12.19
N VAL A 194 6.82 24.50 -10.92
CA VAL A 194 7.12 23.40 -9.97
C VAL A 194 5.97 22.38 -9.85
N PRO A 195 4.69 22.77 -9.75
CA PRO A 195 3.61 21.79 -9.70
C PRO A 195 3.55 20.87 -10.94
N GLU A 196 3.78 21.42 -12.13
CA GLU A 196 3.84 20.65 -13.37
C GLU A 196 5.05 19.71 -13.40
N LEU A 197 6.21 20.17 -12.92
CA LEU A 197 7.40 19.33 -12.79
C LEU A 197 7.22 18.22 -11.74
N MET A 198 6.45 18.45 -10.68
CA MET A 198 6.13 17.42 -9.68
C MET A 198 5.28 16.27 -10.26
N ALA A 199 4.44 16.54 -11.27
CA ALA A 199 3.77 15.45 -12.01
C ALA A 199 4.78 14.60 -12.79
N LEU A 200 5.79 15.24 -13.41
CA LEU A 200 6.87 14.51 -14.10
C LEU A 200 7.73 13.69 -13.12
N ALA A 201 8.00 14.20 -11.92
CA ALA A 201 8.69 13.43 -10.88
C ALA A 201 7.90 12.19 -10.45
N ALA A 202 6.57 12.28 -10.35
CA ALA A 202 5.75 11.11 -10.09
C ALA A 202 5.84 10.08 -11.23
N MET A 203 5.89 10.52 -12.48
CA MET A 203 6.05 9.63 -13.63
C MET A 203 7.41 8.90 -13.60
N LEU A 204 8.51 9.64 -13.35
CA LEU A 204 9.84 9.05 -13.16
C LEU A 204 9.87 8.01 -12.02
N PHE A 205 9.15 8.29 -10.93
CA PHE A 205 9.01 7.36 -9.81
C PHE A 205 8.19 6.12 -10.18
N LEU A 206 7.11 6.28 -10.95
CA LEU A 206 6.26 5.15 -11.36
C LEU A 206 7.00 4.17 -12.26
N PHE A 207 7.84 4.67 -13.17
CA PHE A 207 8.62 3.85 -14.10
C PHE A 207 10.04 3.55 -13.59
N ASP A 208 10.31 3.78 -12.31
CA ASP A 208 11.61 3.49 -11.72
C ASP A 208 11.87 1.98 -11.72
N GLU A 209 12.92 1.57 -12.43
CA GLU A 209 13.34 0.18 -12.57
C GLU A 209 14.34 -0.26 -11.49
N SER A 210 14.79 0.63 -10.61
CA SER A 210 15.82 0.31 -9.61
C SER A 210 15.33 -0.53 -8.42
N PHE A 211 14.01 -0.63 -8.22
CA PHE A 211 13.43 -1.46 -7.18
C PHE A 211 12.12 -2.11 -7.62
N SER A 212 11.84 -3.29 -7.07
CA SER A 212 10.55 -3.96 -7.09
C SER A 212 10.12 -4.21 -5.65
N ILE A 213 8.89 -4.66 -5.44
CA ILE A 213 8.31 -5.09 -4.14
C ILE A 213 8.32 -4.06 -2.98
N TYR A 214 9.05 -2.95 -3.01
CA TYR A 214 9.09 -1.97 -1.92
C TYR A 214 7.81 -1.12 -1.82
N GLY A 215 7.13 -0.87 -2.93
CA GLY A 215 5.84 -0.17 -2.98
C GLY A 215 5.83 1.04 -3.93
N GLY A 216 4.65 1.33 -4.49
CA GLY A 216 4.35 2.61 -5.16
C GLY A 216 4.64 2.67 -6.66
N ASN A 217 5.76 2.13 -7.15
CA ASN A 217 6.05 2.10 -8.59
C ASN A 217 5.24 1.00 -9.32
N VAL A 218 5.29 0.97 -10.65
CA VAL A 218 4.51 0.00 -11.45
C VAL A 218 4.91 -1.44 -11.10
N LYS A 219 6.20 -1.74 -10.99
CA LYS A 219 6.68 -3.09 -10.63
C LYS A 219 6.16 -3.54 -9.28
N SER A 220 6.32 -2.75 -8.23
CA SER A 220 5.77 -3.10 -6.91
C SER A 220 4.26 -3.24 -6.95
N THR A 221 3.54 -2.36 -7.65
CA THR A 221 2.07 -2.46 -7.80
C THR A 221 1.69 -3.82 -8.41
N MET A 222 2.38 -4.23 -9.47
CA MET A 222 2.15 -5.52 -10.13
C MET A 222 2.64 -6.73 -9.32
N ALA A 223 3.58 -6.56 -8.40
CA ALA A 223 3.95 -7.62 -7.46
C ALA A 223 2.86 -7.93 -6.42
N GLY A 224 1.90 -7.01 -6.21
CA GLY A 224 0.84 -7.12 -5.19
C GLY A 224 0.64 -5.83 -4.37
N GLU A 225 1.55 -4.86 -4.46
CA GLU A 225 1.55 -3.64 -3.63
C GLU A 225 0.62 -2.54 -4.16
N PHE A 226 -0.50 -2.91 -4.76
CA PHE A 226 -1.43 -1.94 -5.35
C PHE A 226 -2.13 -1.07 -4.30
N SER A 227 -2.41 -1.65 -3.14
CA SER A 227 -2.97 -0.93 -1.99
C SER A 227 -1.98 0.13 -1.47
N PHE A 228 -0.66 -0.15 -1.52
CA PHE A 228 0.39 0.82 -1.20
C PHE A 228 0.36 1.98 -2.19
N SER A 229 0.27 1.69 -3.48
CA SER A 229 0.21 2.71 -4.55
C SER A 229 -0.98 3.67 -4.36
N ILE A 230 -2.16 3.13 -4.05
CA ILE A 230 -3.37 3.92 -3.74
C ILE A 230 -3.12 4.79 -2.49
N ALA A 231 -2.60 4.20 -1.42
CA ALA A 231 -2.33 4.89 -0.16
C ALA A 231 -1.27 6.00 -0.30
N LEU A 232 -0.23 5.79 -1.13
CA LEU A 232 0.79 6.78 -1.47
C LEU A 232 0.17 7.98 -2.21
N SER A 233 -0.68 7.69 -3.21
CA SER A 233 -1.35 8.74 -3.98
C SER A 233 -2.32 9.57 -3.12
N LEU A 234 -3.16 8.91 -2.32
CA LEU A 234 -4.06 9.58 -1.38
C LEU A 234 -3.28 10.39 -0.34
N GLY A 235 -2.19 9.86 0.19
CA GLY A 235 -1.38 10.56 1.16
C GLY A 235 -0.69 11.80 0.61
N MET A 236 -0.20 11.76 -0.64
CA MET A 236 0.31 12.97 -1.32
C MET A 236 -0.77 14.04 -1.48
N LEU A 237 -1.99 13.66 -1.85
CA LEU A 237 -3.13 14.60 -1.90
C LEU A 237 -3.48 15.12 -0.50
N GLY A 238 -3.45 14.25 0.51
CA GLY A 238 -3.65 14.57 1.92
C GLY A 238 -2.64 15.58 2.45
N LEU A 239 -1.35 15.39 2.14
CA LEU A 239 -0.28 16.36 2.42
C LEU A 239 -0.57 17.71 1.78
N GLY A 240 -1.04 17.73 0.52
CA GLY A 240 -1.38 18.98 -0.17
C GLY A 240 -2.50 19.74 0.55
N LEU A 241 -3.59 19.03 0.87
CA LEU A 241 -4.72 19.60 1.62
C LEU A 241 -4.30 20.09 3.01
N PHE A 242 -3.44 19.33 3.69
CA PHE A 242 -2.93 19.69 5.00
C PHE A 242 -2.02 20.93 4.94
N ALA A 243 -1.08 20.99 3.99
CA ALA A 243 -0.24 22.16 3.75
C ALA A 243 -1.07 23.41 3.46
N ARG A 244 -2.10 23.30 2.61
CA ARG A 244 -2.99 24.42 2.31
C ARG A 244 -3.79 24.86 3.55
N GLY A 245 -4.19 23.91 4.37
CA GLY A 245 -4.90 24.19 5.61
C GLY A 245 -4.02 24.81 6.70
N LEU A 246 -2.74 24.43 6.81
CA LEU A 246 -1.78 25.11 7.69
C LEU A 246 -1.53 26.56 7.27
N GLU A 247 -1.63 26.87 5.97
CA GLU A 247 -1.51 28.24 5.49
C GLU A 247 -2.78 29.06 5.72
N THR A 248 -3.96 28.48 5.45
CA THR A 248 -5.23 29.22 5.31
C THR A 248 -6.28 28.95 6.38
N GLY A 249 -6.10 27.91 7.19
CA GLY A 249 -7.07 27.40 8.16
C GLY A 249 -8.27 26.67 7.57
N LYS A 250 -8.32 26.57 6.23
CA LYS A 250 -9.37 25.89 5.47
C LYS A 250 -9.07 24.40 5.30
N HIS A 251 -10.01 23.64 4.70
CA HIS A 251 -9.84 22.24 4.28
C HIS A 251 -9.70 21.18 5.39
N ARG A 252 -9.79 21.54 6.68
CA ARG A 252 -9.71 20.63 7.84
C ARG A 252 -10.42 19.28 7.63
N VAL A 253 -11.71 19.31 7.28
CA VAL A 253 -12.54 18.10 7.07
C VAL A 253 -12.03 17.26 5.88
N LYS A 254 -11.66 17.90 4.78
CA LYS A 254 -11.17 17.21 3.58
C LYS A 254 -9.81 16.56 3.83
N ALA A 255 -8.91 17.29 4.50
CA ALA A 255 -7.61 16.77 4.89
C ALA A 255 -7.77 15.55 5.80
N ALA A 256 -8.60 15.64 6.85
CA ALA A 256 -8.83 14.52 7.77
C ALA A 256 -9.36 13.26 7.05
N LEU A 257 -10.35 13.42 6.14
CA LEU A 257 -10.91 12.32 5.37
C LEU A 257 -9.89 11.66 4.44
N VAL A 258 -9.16 12.45 3.65
CA VAL A 258 -8.18 11.92 2.69
C VAL A 258 -7.00 11.26 3.41
N ILE A 259 -6.53 11.84 4.53
CA ILE A 259 -5.49 11.24 5.36
C ILE A 259 -5.97 9.91 5.96
N ALA A 260 -7.19 9.86 6.51
CA ALA A 260 -7.74 8.62 7.05
C ALA A 260 -7.87 7.52 5.97
N LEU A 261 -8.31 7.87 4.75
CA LEU A 261 -8.36 6.94 3.62
C LEU A 261 -6.98 6.47 3.17
N ALA A 262 -5.96 7.33 3.22
CA ALA A 262 -4.59 6.94 2.93
C ALA A 262 -4.07 5.94 3.98
N MET A 263 -4.32 6.21 5.27
CA MET A 263 -3.92 5.34 6.38
C MET A 263 -4.62 3.97 6.33
N LEU A 264 -5.93 3.94 6.10
CA LEU A 264 -6.71 2.69 6.03
C LEU A 264 -6.38 1.86 4.78
N SER A 265 -5.93 2.50 3.69
CA SER A 265 -5.58 1.81 2.45
C SER A 265 -4.33 0.94 2.56
N HIS A 266 -3.43 1.18 3.52
CA HIS A 266 -2.24 0.32 3.71
C HIS A 266 -1.58 0.50 5.09
N GLY A 267 -1.31 -0.60 5.80
CA GLY A 267 -0.76 -0.59 7.17
C GLY A 267 0.60 0.09 7.31
N LEU A 268 1.58 -0.21 6.44
CA LEU A 268 2.88 0.48 6.45
C LEU A 268 2.77 1.98 6.20
N VAL A 269 1.87 2.36 5.30
CA VAL A 269 1.64 3.75 4.92
C VAL A 269 0.99 4.52 6.09
N MET A 270 0.20 3.85 6.93
CA MET A 270 -0.28 4.36 8.21
C MET A 270 0.84 4.66 9.21
N LEU A 271 2.04 4.08 9.10
CA LEU A 271 3.18 4.43 9.96
C LEU A 271 3.91 5.68 9.45
N VAL A 272 4.10 5.79 8.14
CA VAL A 272 4.93 6.84 7.54
C VAL A 272 4.20 8.17 7.38
N TRP A 273 2.93 8.17 6.98
CA TRP A 273 2.23 9.44 6.74
C TRP A 273 2.00 10.28 8.00
N PRO A 274 1.58 9.73 9.15
CA PRO A 274 1.44 10.52 10.37
C PRO A 274 2.76 11.18 10.78
N LEU A 275 3.88 10.50 10.57
CA LEU A 275 5.21 11.06 10.79
C LEU A 275 5.50 12.22 9.83
N LEU A 276 5.27 12.07 8.53
CA LEU A 276 5.46 13.16 7.56
C LEU A 276 4.52 14.35 7.83
N LEU A 277 3.27 14.09 8.20
CA LEU A 277 2.30 15.12 8.61
C LEU A 277 2.76 15.83 9.89
N LEU A 278 3.32 15.11 10.86
CA LEU A 278 3.89 15.67 12.07
C LEU A 278 5.08 16.59 11.75
N ILE A 279 6.02 16.16 10.90
CA ILE A 279 7.16 16.99 10.49
C ILE A 279 6.65 18.27 9.82
N MET A 280 5.69 18.17 8.90
CA MET A 280 5.10 19.35 8.26
C MET A 280 4.41 20.27 9.26
N TRP A 281 3.66 19.69 10.20
CA TRP A 281 2.97 20.44 11.25
C TRP A 281 3.97 21.21 12.13
N LEU A 282 5.07 20.57 12.53
CA LEU A 282 6.15 21.19 13.32
C LEU A 282 6.82 22.34 12.58
N VAL A 283 7.11 22.18 11.28
CA VAL A 283 7.72 23.24 10.45
C VAL A 283 6.82 24.48 10.35
N TRP A 284 5.50 24.30 10.36
CA TRP A 284 4.52 25.39 10.26
C TRP A 284 4.04 25.92 11.62
N MET A 285 4.47 25.35 12.74
CA MET A 285 3.74 25.46 14.00
C MET A 285 3.68 26.88 14.59
N ASP A 286 2.47 27.29 14.98
CA ASP A 286 2.16 28.39 15.90
C ASP A 286 0.89 28.06 16.70
N ARG A 287 0.40 28.98 17.55
CA ARG A 287 -0.79 28.74 18.39
C ARG A 287 -2.04 28.32 17.61
N THR A 288 -2.34 28.97 16.49
CA THR A 288 -3.56 28.70 15.71
C THR A 288 -3.40 27.46 14.82
N ARG A 289 -2.20 27.27 14.27
CA ARG A 289 -1.85 26.11 13.46
C ARG A 289 -1.71 24.84 14.29
N PHE A 290 -1.36 24.97 15.57
CA PHE A 290 -1.45 23.88 16.55
C PHE A 290 -2.89 23.36 16.64
N VAL A 291 -3.87 24.26 16.83
CA VAL A 291 -5.30 23.85 16.89
C VAL A 291 -5.77 23.23 15.58
N TYR A 292 -5.41 23.82 14.44
CA TYR A 292 -5.75 23.25 13.13
C TYR A 292 -5.16 21.85 12.96
N GLY A 293 -3.86 21.68 13.22
CA GLY A 293 -3.16 20.40 13.09
C GLY A 293 -3.73 19.36 14.04
N LEU A 294 -3.87 19.69 15.32
CA LEU A 294 -4.42 18.81 16.34
C LEU A 294 -5.83 18.34 15.97
N THR A 295 -6.75 19.26 15.65
CA THR A 295 -8.13 18.89 15.31
C THR A 295 -8.20 18.06 14.02
N THR A 296 -7.36 18.35 13.02
CA THR A 296 -7.32 17.59 11.77
C THR A 296 -6.78 16.17 11.99
N LEU A 297 -5.62 16.04 12.63
CA LEU A 297 -4.93 14.77 12.82
C LEU A 297 -5.63 13.88 13.86
N LEU A 298 -6.18 14.46 14.93
CA LEU A 298 -7.02 13.72 15.88
C LEU A 298 -8.26 13.15 15.19
N THR A 299 -8.93 13.96 14.35
CA THR A 299 -10.11 13.47 13.62
C THR A 299 -9.72 12.37 12.63
N ALA A 300 -8.59 12.51 11.93
CA ALA A 300 -8.09 11.45 11.04
C ALA A 300 -7.79 10.15 11.81
N GLY A 301 -7.08 10.21 12.94
CA GLY A 301 -6.79 9.03 13.76
C GLY A 301 -8.03 8.37 14.36
N LEU A 302 -9.05 9.15 14.75
CA LEU A 302 -10.32 8.60 15.23
C LEU A 302 -11.14 7.97 14.10
N LEU A 303 -11.06 8.50 12.88
CA LEU A 303 -11.70 7.88 11.70
C LEU A 303 -11.11 6.50 11.38
N THR A 304 -9.83 6.29 11.67
CA THR A 304 -9.19 4.98 11.47
C THR A 304 -9.38 4.03 12.66
N ALA A 305 -9.92 4.51 13.79
CA ALA A 305 -9.93 3.79 15.07
C ALA A 305 -10.55 2.39 14.98
N PHE A 306 -11.67 2.23 14.26
CA PHE A 306 -12.36 0.94 14.07
C PHE A 306 -11.46 -0.17 13.50
N TRP A 307 -10.37 0.19 12.83
CA TRP A 307 -9.40 -0.76 12.29
C TRP A 307 -8.08 -0.70 13.06
N SER A 308 -7.56 0.50 13.34
CA SER A 308 -6.24 0.66 13.93
C SER A 308 -6.14 0.21 15.38
N ILE A 309 -7.19 0.37 16.18
CA ILE A 309 -7.19 -0.08 17.59
C ILE A 309 -7.24 -1.62 17.63
N PRO A 310 -8.21 -2.27 16.97
CA PRO A 310 -8.23 -3.71 16.70
C PRO A 310 -6.91 -4.31 16.21
N PHE A 311 -6.27 -3.65 15.24
CA PHE A 311 -4.97 -4.03 14.70
C PHE A 311 -3.90 -4.02 15.80
N LEU A 312 -3.71 -2.87 16.47
CA LEU A 312 -2.64 -2.67 17.46
C LEU A 312 -2.78 -3.57 18.69
N LEU A 313 -4.00 -3.83 19.14
CA LEU A 313 -4.25 -4.74 20.26
C LEU A 313 -4.13 -6.22 19.87
N GLY A 314 -4.28 -6.53 18.58
CA GLY A 314 -4.20 -7.87 18.03
C GLY A 314 -2.80 -8.32 17.61
N THR A 315 -1.80 -7.43 17.56
CA THR A 315 -0.47 -7.72 16.99
C THR A 315 0.26 -8.88 17.66
N LYS A 316 -0.06 -9.20 18.92
CA LYS A 316 0.51 -10.34 19.66
C LYS A 316 0.00 -11.71 19.19
N TYR A 317 -1.04 -11.74 18.35
CA TYR A 317 -1.59 -12.95 17.74
C TYR A 317 -1.18 -13.12 16.27
N MET A 318 -0.39 -12.18 15.73
CA MET A 318 0.15 -12.28 14.39
C MET A 318 1.35 -13.24 14.37
N THR A 319 1.53 -13.93 13.26
CA THR A 319 2.77 -14.69 13.01
C THR A 319 3.90 -13.73 12.65
N ASP A 320 5.06 -13.93 13.28
CA ASP A 320 6.30 -13.30 12.85
C ASP A 320 6.96 -14.15 11.78
N MET A 321 7.08 -13.61 10.57
CA MET A 321 7.79 -14.25 9.45
C MET A 321 9.31 -14.27 9.66
N LYS A 322 9.80 -13.55 10.68
CA LYS A 322 11.21 -13.38 11.02
C LYS A 322 12.01 -12.78 9.87
N TYR A 323 11.40 -11.86 9.12
CA TYR A 323 12.07 -11.14 8.06
C TYR A 323 13.27 -10.36 8.61
N GLY A 324 14.44 -10.59 8.02
CA GLY A 324 15.63 -9.81 8.29
C GLY A 324 15.50 -8.40 7.72
N TYR A 325 16.20 -7.45 8.33
CA TYR A 325 16.34 -6.10 7.83
C TYR A 325 17.24 -6.05 6.60
N ARG A 326 17.20 -4.94 5.86
CA ARG A 326 18.25 -4.63 4.88
C ARG A 326 19.04 -3.39 5.32
N PRO A 327 20.36 -3.34 5.06
CA PRO A 327 21.15 -4.34 4.36
C PRO A 327 21.47 -5.56 5.22
N SER A 328 21.42 -6.77 4.65
CA SER A 328 21.66 -8.04 5.38
C SER A 328 22.88 -8.83 4.94
N GLY A 329 23.66 -8.36 3.96
CA GLY A 329 24.79 -9.11 3.40
C GLY A 329 25.94 -8.23 2.93
N ALA A 330 27.07 -8.84 2.58
CA ALA A 330 28.30 -8.12 2.20
C ALA A 330 28.17 -7.28 0.91
N ASN A 331 27.21 -7.64 0.03
CA ASN A 331 26.94 -6.96 -1.23
C ASN A 331 25.73 -6.01 -1.15
N ASP A 332 25.18 -5.79 0.04
CA ASP A 332 24.04 -4.89 0.27
C ASP A 332 24.47 -3.79 1.24
N SER A 333 24.12 -2.54 0.96
CA SER A 333 24.53 -1.42 1.80
C SER A 333 23.44 -0.35 1.91
N PHE A 334 23.45 0.40 3.02
CA PHE A 334 22.60 1.57 3.14
C PHE A 334 22.88 2.61 2.05
N TRP A 335 24.08 2.63 1.49
CA TRP A 335 24.40 3.51 0.37
C TRP A 335 23.59 3.12 -0.86
N ASP A 336 23.59 1.85 -1.24
CA ASP A 336 22.82 1.35 -2.39
C ASP A 336 21.31 1.50 -2.17
N MET A 337 20.85 1.34 -0.93
CA MET A 337 19.46 1.60 -0.56
C MET A 337 19.07 3.08 -0.62
N PHE A 338 19.98 4.02 -0.32
CA PHE A 338 19.65 5.45 -0.40
C PHE A 338 19.90 6.03 -1.79
N PHE A 339 20.78 5.43 -2.58
CA PHE A 339 21.20 5.88 -3.90
C PHE A 339 21.09 4.71 -4.88
N PRO A 340 19.86 4.32 -5.28
CA PRO A 340 19.60 3.09 -6.02
C PRO A 340 19.82 3.24 -7.54
N TRP A 341 20.12 4.44 -8.02
CA TRP A 341 20.23 4.71 -9.45
C TRP A 341 21.68 4.60 -9.92
N THR A 342 21.89 4.78 -11.22
CA THR A 342 23.26 4.90 -11.73
C THR A 342 23.95 6.12 -11.10
N PRO A 343 25.28 6.10 -10.90
CA PRO A 343 25.99 7.20 -10.25
C PRO A 343 25.70 8.58 -10.88
N PHE A 344 25.54 8.63 -12.20
CA PHE A 344 25.15 9.86 -12.90
C PHE A 344 23.77 10.37 -12.48
N LEU A 345 22.77 9.49 -12.46
CA LEU A 345 21.40 9.85 -12.07
C LEU A 345 21.33 10.23 -10.60
N ASP A 346 22.02 9.50 -9.71
CA ASP A 346 22.05 9.85 -8.28
C ASP A 346 22.69 11.21 -8.02
N LEU A 347 23.79 11.53 -8.70
CA LEU A 347 24.43 12.84 -8.63
C LEU A 347 23.49 13.95 -9.14
N LEU A 348 22.77 13.70 -10.23
CA LEU A 348 21.81 14.65 -10.79
C LEU A 348 20.63 14.87 -9.83
N VAL A 349 19.97 13.79 -9.41
CA VAL A 349 18.77 13.84 -8.57
C VAL A 349 19.11 14.44 -7.21
N THR A 350 20.15 13.93 -6.54
CA THR A 350 20.57 14.40 -5.23
C THR A 350 21.15 15.81 -5.30
N GLY A 351 21.94 16.13 -6.32
CA GLY A 351 22.52 17.46 -6.51
C GLY A 351 21.46 18.55 -6.62
N PHE A 352 20.47 18.37 -7.50
CA PHE A 352 19.36 19.32 -7.60
C PHE A 352 18.44 19.28 -6.38
N ALA A 353 18.24 18.14 -5.72
CA ALA A 353 17.47 18.08 -4.47
C ALA A 353 18.14 18.90 -3.35
N ILE A 354 19.47 18.85 -3.21
CA ILE A 354 20.23 19.68 -2.27
C ILE A 354 20.07 21.17 -2.61
N ILE A 355 20.22 21.54 -3.90
CA ILE A 355 19.98 22.93 -4.34
C ILE A 355 18.56 23.37 -3.98
N GLY A 356 17.56 22.51 -4.23
CA GLY A 356 16.17 22.74 -3.87
C GLY A 356 15.99 22.96 -2.37
N PHE A 357 16.55 22.10 -1.54
CA PHE A 357 16.45 22.22 -0.08
C PHE A 357 17.06 23.53 0.43
N VAL A 358 18.30 23.81 0.01
CA VAL A 358 19.02 25.04 0.40
C VAL A 358 18.25 26.28 -0.07
N ALA A 359 17.77 26.29 -1.31
CA ALA A 359 16.96 27.40 -1.83
C ALA A 359 15.65 27.57 -1.04
N ALA A 360 15.00 26.49 -0.63
CA ALA A 360 13.79 26.55 0.18
C ALA A 360 14.05 27.17 1.56
N VAL A 361 15.10 26.74 2.24
CA VAL A 361 15.50 27.28 3.55
C VAL A 361 15.85 28.77 3.44
N LEU A 362 16.70 29.14 2.48
CA LEU A 362 17.11 30.54 2.28
C LEU A 362 15.93 31.46 1.95
N LYS A 363 14.97 30.96 1.17
CA LYS A 363 13.76 31.71 0.78
C LYS A 363 12.61 31.58 1.78
N ARG A 364 12.81 30.87 2.90
CA ARG A 364 11.79 30.55 3.90
C ARG A 364 10.53 29.90 3.30
N ASN A 365 10.71 29.10 2.25
CA ASN A 365 9.64 28.27 1.71
C ASN A 365 9.49 27.03 2.61
N LEU A 366 8.57 27.12 3.57
CA LEU A 366 8.35 26.07 4.57
C LEU A 366 8.00 24.72 3.96
N ASN A 367 7.25 24.68 2.86
CA ASN A 367 6.89 23.43 2.19
C ASN A 367 8.09 22.79 1.47
N GLY A 368 8.94 23.61 0.84
CA GLY A 368 10.20 23.12 0.27
C GLY A 368 11.21 22.67 1.33
N ALA A 369 11.27 23.38 2.46
CA ALA A 369 12.12 23.00 3.60
C ALA A 369 11.63 21.69 4.24
N PHE A 370 10.31 21.52 4.37
CA PHE A 370 9.69 20.27 4.81
C PHE A 370 10.14 19.08 3.95
N LEU A 371 10.13 19.19 2.62
CA LEU A 371 10.55 18.09 1.74
C LEU A 371 11.99 17.64 2.03
N GLY A 372 12.92 18.57 2.21
CA GLY A 372 14.31 18.22 2.53
C GLY A 372 14.50 17.64 3.93
N ILE A 373 13.81 18.21 4.94
CA ILE A 373 13.82 17.66 6.31
C ILE A 373 13.23 16.24 6.32
N ALA A 374 12.14 16.02 5.58
CA ALA A 374 11.51 14.71 5.45
C ALA A 374 12.44 13.68 4.81
N CYS A 375 13.18 14.02 3.75
CA CYS A 375 14.17 13.11 3.17
C CYS A 375 15.26 12.69 4.18
N ILE A 376 15.82 13.66 4.92
CA ILE A 376 16.83 13.37 5.95
C ILE A 376 16.25 12.48 7.04
N PHE A 377 15.03 12.77 7.49
CA PHE A 377 14.36 11.97 8.50
C PHE A 377 14.08 10.56 8.01
N LEU A 378 13.61 10.38 6.78
CA LEU A 378 13.35 9.07 6.20
C LEU A 378 14.62 8.24 6.09
N MET A 379 15.75 8.83 5.69
CA MET A 379 17.05 8.12 5.71
C MET A 379 17.43 7.66 7.12
N ALA A 380 17.31 8.55 8.11
CA ALA A 380 17.58 8.19 9.51
C ALA A 380 16.61 7.12 10.03
N PHE A 381 15.32 7.23 9.66
CA PHE A 381 14.29 6.30 10.08
C PHE A 381 14.49 4.92 9.47
N THR A 382 14.88 4.82 8.19
CA THR A 382 15.25 3.55 7.56
C THR A 382 16.43 2.87 8.25
N TYR A 383 17.40 3.65 8.73
CA TYR A 383 18.53 3.12 9.49
C TYR A 383 18.11 2.63 10.89
N VAL A 384 17.31 3.42 11.61
CA VAL A 384 16.85 3.08 12.97
C VAL A 384 15.87 1.90 12.95
N ALA A 385 15.03 1.79 11.92
CA ALA A 385 14.06 0.71 11.77
C ALA A 385 14.69 -0.64 11.36
N LYS A 386 16.02 -0.74 11.28
CA LYS A 386 16.71 -2.00 10.97
C LYS A 386 16.42 -3.09 12.01
N ASP A 387 16.22 -2.75 13.27
CA ASP A 387 15.94 -3.75 14.31
C ASP A 387 14.42 -3.91 14.55
N SER A 388 13.59 -3.53 13.55
CA SER A 388 12.15 -3.30 13.67
C SER A 388 11.78 -2.21 14.68
N LEU A 389 10.53 -1.73 14.64
CA LEU A 389 10.03 -0.77 15.63
C LEU A 389 9.59 -1.48 16.92
N PRO A 390 9.89 -0.90 18.10
CA PRO A 390 9.31 -1.38 19.36
C PRO A 390 7.78 -1.44 19.25
N ILE A 391 7.15 -2.45 19.87
CA ILE A 391 5.69 -2.68 19.92
C ILE A 391 5.08 -3.30 18.64
N ILE A 392 5.52 -2.88 17.45
CA ILE A 392 4.96 -3.38 16.17
C ILE A 392 5.73 -4.61 15.67
N GLY A 393 7.05 -4.67 15.87
CA GLY A 393 7.90 -5.84 15.62
C GLY A 393 8.11 -6.27 14.16
N LEU A 394 7.31 -5.77 13.21
CA LEU A 394 7.18 -6.35 11.86
C LEU A 394 7.48 -5.35 10.71
N LEU A 395 8.20 -4.24 10.97
CA LEU A 395 8.50 -3.27 9.91
C LEU A 395 9.75 -3.68 9.13
N TRP A 396 9.56 -4.20 7.92
CA TRP A 396 10.66 -4.38 6.97
C TRP A 396 11.11 -3.02 6.41
N ASN A 397 12.30 -2.57 6.81
CA ASN A 397 12.76 -1.20 6.60
C ASN A 397 12.87 -0.70 5.14
N PRO A 398 13.05 -1.53 4.08
CA PRO A 398 13.06 -1.04 2.69
C PRO A 398 11.74 -0.42 2.26
N ARG A 399 10.63 -0.74 2.94
CA ARG A 399 9.30 -0.17 2.69
C ARG A 399 9.21 1.34 2.95
N LEU A 400 10.22 1.92 3.59
CA LEU A 400 10.35 3.36 3.80
C LEU A 400 10.97 4.09 2.60
N LEU A 401 11.74 3.38 1.77
CA LEU A 401 12.51 3.94 0.66
C LEU A 401 11.65 4.56 -0.46
N PRO A 402 10.48 4.02 -0.84
CA PRO A 402 9.65 4.64 -1.88
C PRO A 402 9.25 6.09 -1.55
N PHE A 403 9.00 6.38 -0.27
CA PHE A 403 8.72 7.75 0.18
C PHE A 403 9.94 8.64 0.00
N LEU A 404 11.13 8.16 0.38
CA LEU A 404 12.38 8.90 0.21
C LEU A 404 12.63 9.21 -1.27
N TYR A 405 12.49 8.22 -2.14
CA TYR A 405 12.72 8.38 -3.58
C TYR A 405 11.76 9.38 -4.20
N LEU A 406 10.46 9.25 -3.92
CA LEU A 406 9.45 10.19 -4.42
C LEU A 406 9.72 11.62 -3.93
N LEU A 407 9.89 11.83 -2.62
CA LEU A 407 10.12 13.16 -2.06
C LEU A 407 11.41 13.78 -2.58
N ARG A 408 12.47 12.98 -2.79
CA ARG A 408 13.73 13.43 -3.38
C ARG A 408 13.55 13.85 -4.85
N LEU A 409 12.77 13.12 -5.64
CA LEU A 409 12.44 13.52 -7.02
C LEU A 409 11.59 14.81 -7.05
N LEU A 410 10.63 14.98 -6.15
CA LEU A 410 9.87 16.24 -6.02
C LEU A 410 10.78 17.42 -5.66
N LEU A 411 11.74 17.20 -4.77
CA LEU A 411 12.71 18.21 -4.34
C LEU A 411 13.73 18.54 -5.43
N MET A 412 14.14 17.55 -6.23
CA MET A 412 14.94 17.74 -7.45
C MET A 412 14.21 18.69 -8.41
N MET A 413 12.93 18.45 -8.68
CA MET A 413 12.13 19.30 -9.58
C MET A 413 12.03 20.74 -9.08
N TYR A 414 11.89 20.92 -7.76
CA TYR A 414 11.96 22.25 -7.14
C TYR A 414 13.35 22.89 -7.34
N GLY A 415 14.43 22.15 -7.12
CA GLY A 415 15.80 22.63 -7.31
C GLY A 415 16.13 23.03 -8.74
N ILE A 416 15.65 22.29 -9.74
CA ILE A 416 15.82 22.63 -11.16
C ILE A 416 15.13 23.97 -11.47
N ALA A 417 13.88 24.15 -11.03
CA ALA A 417 13.15 25.40 -11.24
C ALA A 417 13.84 26.60 -10.55
N GLU A 418 14.34 26.40 -9.33
CA GLU A 418 15.08 27.43 -8.60
C GLU A 418 16.42 27.77 -9.25
N THR A 419 17.11 26.77 -9.82
CA THR A 419 18.34 26.96 -10.59
C THR A 419 18.09 27.79 -11.84
N ALA A 420 17.05 27.45 -12.61
CA ALA A 420 16.69 28.19 -13.81
C ALA A 420 16.37 29.66 -13.51
N ARG A 421 15.57 29.92 -12.47
CA ARG A 421 15.28 31.29 -12.01
C ARG A 421 16.54 32.04 -11.57
N PHE A 422 17.42 31.38 -10.83
CA PHE A 422 18.69 31.96 -10.38
C PHE A 422 19.56 32.38 -11.57
N LEU A 423 19.70 31.51 -12.58
CA LEU A 423 20.47 31.80 -13.79
C LEU A 423 19.88 32.98 -14.56
N VAL A 424 18.56 32.99 -14.81
CA VAL A 424 17.92 34.10 -15.55
C VAL A 424 18.03 35.42 -14.77
N ARG A 425 17.85 35.39 -13.45
CA ARG A 425 18.05 36.57 -12.59
C ARG A 425 19.48 37.08 -12.65
N GLY A 426 20.46 36.17 -12.61
CA GLY A 426 21.88 36.48 -12.70
C GLY A 426 22.25 37.12 -14.05
N VAL A 427 21.75 36.57 -15.16
CA VAL A 427 21.99 37.11 -16.50
C VAL A 427 21.33 38.49 -16.68
N GLN A 428 20.12 38.68 -16.17
CA GLN A 428 19.41 39.95 -16.31
C GLN A 428 19.84 41.02 -15.30
N LEU A 429 20.59 40.64 -14.25
CA LEU A 429 21.03 41.51 -13.15
C LEU A 429 19.88 42.33 -12.50
N ARG A 430 18.64 41.80 -12.54
CA ARG A 430 17.43 42.45 -12.02
C ARG A 430 16.42 41.42 -11.55
N GLU A 431 15.42 41.86 -10.79
CA GLU A 431 14.30 40.99 -10.42
C GLU A 431 13.42 40.66 -11.63
N LEU A 432 12.91 39.43 -11.66
CA LEU A 432 12.10 38.93 -12.77
C LEU A 432 10.71 39.58 -12.69
N ASN A 433 10.34 40.30 -13.74
CA ASN A 433 8.96 40.75 -13.88
C ASN A 433 8.03 39.55 -14.16
N VAL A 434 6.73 39.74 -13.98
CA VAL A 434 5.71 38.69 -14.18
C VAL A 434 5.89 37.98 -15.53
N ARG A 435 6.15 38.74 -16.60
CA ARG A 435 6.36 38.18 -17.94
C ARG A 435 7.58 37.25 -18.00
N THR A 436 8.71 37.67 -17.47
CA THR A 436 9.96 36.90 -17.51
C THR A 436 9.87 35.68 -16.61
N GLU A 437 9.17 35.79 -15.48
CA GLU A 437 8.94 34.69 -14.54
C GLU A 437 8.20 33.53 -15.22
N TRP A 438 7.05 33.79 -15.85
CA TRP A 438 6.29 32.72 -16.50
C TRP A 438 6.97 32.20 -17.78
N ILE A 439 7.70 33.04 -18.53
CA ILE A 439 8.49 32.58 -19.68
C ILE A 439 9.62 31.65 -19.21
N THR A 440 10.32 32.02 -18.14
CA THR A 440 11.38 31.17 -17.54
C THR A 440 10.77 29.83 -17.13
N GLY A 441 9.62 29.85 -16.45
CA GLY A 441 8.91 28.64 -16.08
C GLY A 441 8.49 27.78 -17.27
N LEU A 442 7.98 28.39 -18.34
CA LEU A 442 7.59 27.66 -19.56
C LEU A 442 8.80 27.00 -20.23
N VAL A 443 9.92 27.73 -20.36
CA VAL A 443 11.16 27.18 -20.93
C VAL A 443 11.68 26.03 -20.07
N THR A 444 11.71 26.19 -18.74
CA THR A 444 12.08 25.10 -17.82
C THR A 444 11.17 23.89 -17.98
N PHE A 445 9.85 24.09 -18.02
CA PHE A 445 8.88 23.02 -18.23
C PHE A 445 9.12 22.29 -19.56
N CYS A 446 9.29 23.03 -20.67
CA CYS A 446 9.54 22.43 -21.98
C CYS A 446 10.86 21.64 -22.01
N LEU A 447 11.93 22.17 -21.42
CA LEU A 447 13.22 21.49 -21.37
C LEU A 447 13.15 20.22 -20.53
N VAL A 448 12.65 20.32 -19.29
CA VAL A 448 12.55 19.16 -18.40
C VAL A 448 11.57 18.12 -18.96
N GLY A 449 10.39 18.55 -19.42
CA GLY A 449 9.40 17.68 -20.02
C GLY A 449 9.92 16.95 -21.25
N SER A 450 10.69 17.63 -22.11
CA SER A 450 11.33 16.97 -23.27
C SER A 450 12.41 15.98 -22.84
N SER A 451 13.25 16.33 -21.85
CA SER A 451 14.28 15.42 -21.34
C SER A 451 13.69 14.16 -20.71
N VAL A 452 12.63 14.31 -19.91
CA VAL A 452 11.91 13.18 -19.32
C VAL A 452 11.28 12.34 -20.42
N LEU A 453 10.55 12.93 -21.37
CA LEU A 453 9.94 12.20 -22.48
C LEU A 453 10.98 11.42 -23.30
N VAL A 454 12.12 12.03 -23.63
CA VAL A 454 13.20 11.34 -24.35
C VAL A 454 13.75 10.18 -23.51
N GLY A 455 14.00 10.40 -22.21
CA GLY A 455 14.44 9.34 -21.30
C GLY A 455 13.48 8.15 -21.28
N GLU A 456 12.18 8.40 -21.14
CA GLU A 456 11.14 7.36 -21.15
C GLU A 456 11.06 6.63 -22.50
N LEU A 457 11.14 7.35 -23.62
CA LEU A 457 11.14 6.72 -24.94
C LEU A 457 12.34 5.80 -25.16
N PHE A 458 13.50 6.12 -24.58
CA PHE A 458 14.64 5.20 -24.57
C PHE A 458 14.44 4.03 -23.61
N LEU A 459 13.88 4.27 -22.41
CA LEU A 459 13.61 3.25 -21.40
C LEU A 459 12.71 2.14 -21.96
N PHE A 460 11.61 2.51 -22.62
CA PHE A 460 10.65 1.59 -23.23
C PHE A 460 11.02 1.17 -24.67
N ARG A 461 12.18 1.59 -25.19
CA ARG A 461 12.65 1.27 -26.55
C ARG A 461 11.67 1.69 -27.67
N GLU A 462 10.98 2.80 -27.46
CA GLU A 462 9.97 3.38 -28.34
C GLU A 462 10.45 4.68 -29.04
N MET A 463 11.74 5.00 -28.95
CA MET A 463 12.33 6.21 -29.53
C MET A 463 12.16 6.23 -31.06
N PRO A 464 11.49 7.25 -31.65
CA PRO A 464 11.27 7.31 -33.08
C PRO A 464 12.59 7.35 -33.88
N GLY A 465 12.73 6.43 -34.84
CA GLY A 465 13.92 6.32 -35.70
C GLY A 465 15.11 5.62 -35.05
N ALA A 466 14.99 5.11 -33.82
CA ALA A 466 15.99 4.23 -33.24
C ALA A 466 15.89 2.81 -33.82
N VAL A 467 17.01 2.12 -33.87
CA VAL A 467 17.13 0.75 -34.41
C VAL A 467 18.06 -0.09 -33.54
N TYR A 468 17.84 -1.40 -33.54
CA TYR A 468 18.78 -2.34 -32.96
C TYR A 468 19.99 -2.52 -33.89
N ARG A 469 21.20 -2.35 -33.35
CA ARG A 469 22.46 -2.50 -34.08
C ARG A 469 23.37 -3.52 -33.40
N GLN A 470 24.19 -4.18 -34.20
CA GLN A 470 25.30 -4.99 -33.68
C GLN A 470 26.52 -4.11 -33.46
N VAL A 471 26.96 -3.99 -32.21
CA VAL A 471 28.19 -3.28 -31.82
C VAL A 471 29.05 -4.24 -31.01
N HIS A 472 30.25 -4.54 -31.51
CA HIS A 472 31.18 -5.53 -30.90
C HIS A 472 30.55 -6.91 -30.63
N GLY A 473 29.66 -7.37 -31.52
CA GLY A 473 28.98 -8.67 -31.38
C GLY A 473 27.82 -8.68 -30.38
N GLN A 474 27.43 -7.51 -29.86
CA GLN A 474 26.28 -7.35 -28.97
C GLN A 474 25.20 -6.48 -29.62
N THR A 475 23.94 -6.87 -29.44
CA THR A 475 22.79 -6.08 -29.90
C THR A 475 22.55 -4.91 -28.96
N VAL A 476 22.61 -3.69 -29.47
CA VAL A 476 22.34 -2.45 -28.73
C VAL A 476 21.22 -1.65 -29.39
N TYR A 477 20.38 -1.00 -28.59
CA TYR A 477 19.36 -0.09 -29.08
C TYR A 477 19.97 1.30 -29.27
N SER A 478 19.97 1.80 -30.50
CA SER A 478 20.71 3.00 -30.91
C SER A 478 19.82 3.98 -31.66
N TRP A 479 19.99 5.27 -31.37
CA TRP A 479 19.32 6.36 -32.08
C TRP A 479 20.32 7.22 -32.84
N GLY A 480 19.99 7.57 -34.07
CA GLY A 480 20.90 8.25 -35.00
C GLY A 480 20.26 8.67 -36.32
N LEU A 481 21.07 9.28 -37.18
CA LEU A 481 20.69 9.74 -38.53
C LEU A 481 21.67 9.16 -39.55
N GLY A 482 21.16 8.36 -40.49
CA GLY A 482 22.00 7.66 -41.47
C GLY A 482 22.94 6.66 -40.79
N ASP A 483 24.25 6.83 -41.00
CA ASP A 483 25.29 6.00 -40.40
C ASP A 483 25.81 6.53 -39.05
N TRP A 484 25.31 7.68 -38.58
CA TRP A 484 25.77 8.32 -37.34
C TRP A 484 24.79 8.10 -36.18
N TYR A 485 25.22 7.33 -35.17
CA TYR A 485 24.42 6.93 -34.00
C TYR A 485 25.07 7.40 -32.70
N PRO A 486 24.83 8.65 -32.28
CA PRO A 486 25.50 9.24 -31.11
C PRO A 486 24.94 8.74 -29.77
N ILE A 487 23.74 8.15 -29.74
CA ILE A 487 23.11 7.67 -28.51
C ILE A 487 22.83 6.18 -28.65
N SER A 488 23.37 5.38 -27.74
CA SER A 488 23.13 3.93 -27.69
C SER A 488 23.02 3.48 -26.24
N LEU A 489 22.06 2.58 -25.99
CA LEU A 489 21.99 1.88 -24.71
C LEU A 489 23.13 0.84 -24.61
N THR A 490 23.44 0.43 -23.39
CA THR A 490 24.38 -0.67 -23.16
C THR A 490 23.76 -2.00 -23.58
N ALA A 491 24.60 -2.98 -23.94
CA ALA A 491 24.12 -4.32 -24.30
C ALA A 491 23.46 -5.07 -23.13
N SER A 492 23.76 -4.67 -21.89
CA SER A 492 23.12 -5.17 -20.68
C SER A 492 21.75 -4.53 -20.39
N SER A 493 21.37 -3.46 -21.12
CA SER A 493 20.10 -2.79 -20.92
C SER A 493 18.95 -3.70 -21.37
N THR A 494 18.06 -4.05 -20.46
CA THR A 494 16.82 -4.76 -20.76
C THR A 494 15.70 -3.79 -21.18
N ASP A 495 14.58 -4.33 -21.64
CA ASP A 495 13.36 -3.56 -21.84
C ASP A 495 12.68 -3.32 -20.49
N ALA A 496 11.85 -2.29 -20.38
CA ALA A 496 11.25 -1.90 -19.12
C ALA A 496 10.28 -2.99 -18.61
N LEU A 497 10.56 -3.53 -17.43
CA LEU A 497 9.67 -4.53 -16.80
C LEU A 497 8.34 -3.91 -16.38
N SER A 498 8.30 -2.59 -16.17
CA SER A 498 7.06 -1.84 -15.99
C SER A 498 6.07 -1.95 -17.15
N ASP A 499 6.49 -2.30 -18.38
CA ASP A 499 5.57 -2.68 -19.48
C ASP A 499 5.18 -4.16 -19.43
N ALA A 500 6.14 -5.03 -19.13
CA ALA A 500 5.97 -6.48 -19.21
C ALA A 500 5.08 -7.04 -18.09
N TRP A 501 5.23 -6.53 -16.86
CA TRP A 501 4.50 -7.04 -15.70
C TRP A 501 3.00 -6.76 -15.78
N PRO A 502 2.51 -5.53 -16.10
CA PRO A 502 1.08 -5.31 -16.29
C PRO A 502 0.48 -6.20 -17.38
N ARG A 503 1.20 -6.44 -18.49
CA ARG A 503 0.76 -7.37 -19.55
C ARG A 503 0.58 -8.78 -19.00
N TYR A 504 1.62 -9.32 -18.37
CA TYR A 504 1.60 -10.65 -17.76
C TYR A 504 0.45 -10.80 -16.76
N ASN A 505 0.27 -9.78 -15.92
CA ASN A 505 -0.70 -9.76 -14.85
C ASN A 505 -2.16 -9.68 -15.33
N PHE A 506 -2.45 -8.82 -16.31
CA PHE A 506 -3.81 -8.53 -16.76
C PHE A 506 -4.29 -9.40 -17.92
N GLU A 507 -3.38 -10.09 -18.62
CA GLU A 507 -3.74 -11.26 -19.44
C GLU A 507 -4.36 -12.38 -18.58
N GLY A 508 -4.11 -12.37 -17.26
CA GLY A 508 -4.77 -13.21 -16.28
C GLY A 508 -4.33 -14.68 -16.29
N TYR A 509 -4.94 -15.48 -15.41
CA TYR A 509 -4.76 -16.93 -15.38
C TYR A 509 -5.17 -17.54 -16.74
N GLU A 510 -6.29 -17.07 -17.29
CA GLU A 510 -6.91 -17.52 -18.54
C GLU A 510 -6.02 -17.23 -19.77
N GLY A 511 -5.13 -16.24 -19.68
CA GLY A 511 -4.16 -15.91 -20.72
C GLY A 511 -2.84 -16.71 -20.61
N ARG A 512 -2.66 -17.54 -19.58
CA ARG A 512 -1.43 -18.33 -19.42
C ARG A 512 -1.42 -19.54 -20.35
N PRO A 513 -0.26 -19.93 -20.89
CA PRO A 513 -0.16 -21.13 -21.74
C PRO A 513 -0.61 -22.43 -21.06
N TYR A 514 -0.42 -22.54 -19.74
CA TYR A 514 -0.77 -23.72 -18.94
C TYR A 514 -2.12 -23.58 -18.22
N TYR A 515 -2.98 -22.65 -18.63
CA TYR A 515 -4.29 -22.46 -18.01
C TYR A 515 -5.16 -23.72 -18.06
N GLY A 516 -5.12 -24.48 -19.15
CA GLY A 516 -5.90 -25.72 -19.26
C GLY A 516 -5.57 -26.74 -18.16
N GLU A 517 -4.27 -26.93 -17.88
CA GLU A 517 -3.81 -27.83 -16.81
C GLU A 517 -4.24 -27.34 -15.42
N TYR A 518 -4.15 -26.02 -15.18
CA TYR A 518 -4.62 -25.40 -13.94
C TYR A 518 -6.14 -25.55 -13.78
N TYR A 519 -6.90 -25.26 -14.84
CA TYR A 519 -8.35 -25.35 -14.88
C TYR A 519 -8.83 -26.78 -14.60
N ASP A 520 -8.21 -27.78 -15.24
CA ASP A 520 -8.53 -29.19 -15.01
C ASP A 520 -8.26 -29.61 -13.57
N LEU A 521 -7.15 -29.14 -12.97
CA LEU A 521 -6.82 -29.42 -11.56
C LEU A 521 -7.84 -28.81 -10.59
N VAL A 522 -8.17 -27.53 -10.73
CA VAL A 522 -9.13 -26.88 -9.80
C VAL A 522 -10.53 -27.46 -9.97
N THR A 523 -10.92 -27.85 -11.19
CA THR A 523 -12.20 -28.53 -11.47
C THR A 523 -12.22 -29.92 -10.82
N ALA A 524 -11.14 -30.70 -10.92
CA ALA A 524 -11.06 -32.00 -10.26
C ALA A 524 -11.15 -31.88 -8.74
N MET A 525 -10.54 -30.86 -8.15
CA MET A 525 -10.68 -30.60 -6.71
C MET A 525 -12.12 -30.24 -6.31
N ASP A 526 -12.85 -29.49 -7.14
CA ASP A 526 -14.27 -29.21 -6.94
C ASP A 526 -15.11 -30.50 -6.97
N GLU A 527 -14.90 -31.34 -7.99
CA GLU A 527 -15.59 -32.63 -8.14
C GLU A 527 -15.28 -33.61 -6.99
N ILE A 528 -14.03 -33.62 -6.49
CA ILE A 528 -13.63 -34.37 -5.29
C ILE A 528 -14.35 -33.81 -4.05
N GLY A 529 -14.49 -32.48 -3.95
CA GLY A 529 -15.25 -31.83 -2.89
C GLY A 529 -16.71 -32.29 -2.85
N ASP A 530 -17.34 -32.45 -4.02
CA ASP A 530 -18.71 -32.97 -4.15
C ASP A 530 -18.82 -34.48 -3.85
N ALA A 531 -17.86 -35.28 -4.33
CA ALA A 531 -17.92 -36.74 -4.25
C ALA A 531 -17.46 -37.29 -2.89
N ASP A 532 -16.34 -36.78 -2.38
CA ASP A 532 -15.70 -37.24 -1.16
C ASP A 532 -15.98 -36.28 0.02
N GLY A 533 -16.36 -35.03 -0.24
CA GLY A 533 -16.78 -34.04 0.76
C GLY A 533 -15.75 -32.94 0.99
N CYS A 534 -16.20 -31.74 1.31
CA CYS A 534 -15.35 -30.57 1.54
C CYS A 534 -14.19 -30.80 2.55
N GLY A 535 -13.11 -30.04 2.39
CA GLY A 535 -11.92 -30.20 3.21
C GLY A 535 -10.81 -29.19 2.94
N ARG A 536 -9.70 -29.35 3.66
CA ARG A 536 -8.48 -28.56 3.47
C ARG A 536 -7.53 -29.28 2.53
N ALA A 537 -6.98 -28.56 1.56
CA ALA A 537 -5.98 -29.06 0.64
C ALA A 537 -4.62 -28.43 0.89
N LEU A 538 -3.57 -29.26 0.84
CA LEU A 538 -2.17 -28.84 0.76
C LEU A 538 -1.61 -29.33 -0.57
N TRP A 539 -0.75 -28.54 -1.20
CA TRP A 539 0.02 -28.98 -2.37
C TRP A 539 1.51 -28.96 -2.08
N GLU A 540 2.23 -29.76 -2.85
CA GLU A 540 3.68 -29.67 -2.95
C GLU A 540 4.10 -28.29 -3.46
N ASN A 541 4.99 -27.64 -2.72
CA ASN A 541 5.68 -26.44 -3.16
C ASN A 541 6.55 -26.76 -4.37
N ASN A 542 6.33 -26.05 -5.47
CA ASN A 542 7.06 -26.22 -6.72
C ASN A 542 7.06 -24.92 -7.53
N GLY A 543 8.23 -24.44 -7.93
CA GLY A 543 8.38 -23.25 -8.79
C GLY A 543 7.65 -23.36 -10.14
N ASP A 544 7.45 -24.57 -10.67
CA ASP A 544 6.70 -24.79 -11.92
C ASP A 544 5.22 -24.40 -11.81
N THR A 545 4.66 -24.28 -10.60
CA THR A 545 3.32 -23.71 -10.40
C THR A 545 3.23 -22.26 -10.89
N GLY A 546 4.36 -21.55 -11.00
CA GLY A 546 4.48 -20.25 -11.65
C GLY A 546 4.05 -20.25 -13.12
N LEU A 547 4.06 -21.40 -13.81
CA LEU A 547 3.57 -21.54 -15.18
C LEU A 547 2.05 -21.31 -15.29
N TYR A 548 1.30 -21.54 -14.20
CA TYR A 548 -0.12 -21.21 -14.11
C TYR A 548 -0.36 -19.71 -13.90
N GLY A 549 0.70 -18.92 -13.71
CA GLY A 549 0.65 -17.47 -13.62
C GLY A 549 1.20 -16.90 -12.32
N THR A 550 1.34 -17.71 -11.27
CA THR A 550 2.04 -17.38 -10.02
C THR A 550 2.27 -18.66 -9.24
N THR A 551 3.35 -18.74 -8.47
CA THR A 551 3.63 -19.87 -7.59
C THR A 551 2.56 -20.03 -6.49
N MET A 552 1.75 -18.99 -6.29
CA MET A 552 0.65 -18.93 -5.33
C MET A 552 -0.70 -19.36 -5.92
N SER A 553 -0.73 -19.91 -7.14
CA SER A 553 -1.96 -20.14 -7.91
C SER A 553 -2.99 -21.01 -7.19
N LEU A 554 -2.55 -22.00 -6.40
CA LEU A 554 -3.44 -22.89 -5.66
C LEU A 554 -3.99 -22.30 -4.35
N MET A 555 -3.52 -21.11 -3.93
CA MET A 555 -4.18 -20.36 -2.85
C MET A 555 -5.61 -19.95 -3.21
N LEU A 556 -5.96 -19.94 -4.50
CA LEU A 556 -7.30 -19.66 -5.00
C LEU A 556 -8.21 -20.88 -5.08
N LEU A 557 -7.82 -22.08 -4.64
CA LEU A 557 -8.74 -23.21 -4.52
C LEU A 557 -10.09 -22.85 -3.87
N PRO A 558 -10.15 -22.13 -2.74
CA PRO A 558 -11.44 -21.71 -2.16
C PRO A 558 -12.23 -20.76 -3.08
N HIS A 559 -11.55 -19.98 -3.93
CA HIS A 559 -12.22 -19.10 -4.89
C HIS A 559 -12.88 -19.88 -6.03
N TRP A 560 -12.25 -20.97 -6.48
CA TRP A 560 -12.73 -21.79 -7.61
C TRP A 560 -13.72 -22.88 -7.21
N THR A 561 -13.75 -23.26 -5.93
CA THR A 561 -14.57 -24.37 -5.39
C THR A 561 -15.67 -23.88 -4.44
N ASP A 562 -16.07 -22.61 -4.56
CA ASP A 562 -17.08 -21.96 -3.71
C ASP A 562 -16.86 -22.20 -2.19
N GLY A 563 -15.59 -22.21 -1.77
CA GLY A 563 -15.17 -22.43 -0.38
C GLY A 563 -15.16 -23.90 0.08
N CYS A 564 -15.60 -24.86 -0.73
CA CYS A 564 -15.62 -26.28 -0.36
C CYS A 564 -14.20 -26.85 -0.15
N ILE A 565 -13.27 -26.52 -1.05
CA ILE A 565 -11.85 -26.85 -0.90
C ILE A 565 -11.10 -25.62 -0.41
N SER A 566 -10.89 -25.57 0.90
CA SER A 566 -10.01 -24.56 1.50
C SER A 566 -8.54 -24.88 1.23
N SER A 567 -7.71 -23.85 1.23
CA SER A 567 -6.28 -23.96 0.97
C SER A 567 -5.48 -23.91 2.28
N SER A 568 -4.49 -24.76 2.46
CA SER A 568 -3.62 -24.71 3.65
C SER A 568 -2.62 -23.55 3.61
N GLU A 569 -2.38 -22.97 2.42
CA GLU A 569 -1.59 -21.76 2.21
C GLU A 569 -2.45 -20.58 1.75
N GLY A 570 -1.98 -19.36 1.99
CA GLY A 570 -2.69 -18.13 1.65
C GLY A 570 -1.77 -16.93 1.58
N LEU A 571 -2.27 -15.80 1.10
CA LEU A 571 -1.41 -14.61 0.96
C LEU A 571 -1.16 -13.90 2.30
N PHE A 572 -2.09 -14.01 3.25
CA PHE A 572 -2.06 -13.25 4.50
C PHE A 572 -1.29 -13.98 5.60
N PHE A 573 0.00 -14.21 5.36
CA PHE A 573 0.88 -15.02 6.23
C PHE A 573 0.79 -14.61 7.71
N GLU A 574 0.91 -13.31 8.00
CA GLU A 574 0.95 -12.82 9.37
C GLU A 574 -0.41 -12.84 10.07
N ALA A 575 -1.51 -13.08 9.35
CA ALA A 575 -2.85 -13.06 9.94
C ALA A 575 -3.20 -14.34 10.71
N SER A 576 -2.56 -15.47 10.43
CA SER A 576 -2.88 -16.74 11.08
C SER A 576 -1.73 -17.27 11.93
N GLY A 577 -2.00 -17.58 13.20
CA GLY A 577 -1.01 -18.21 14.08
C GLY A 577 -0.60 -19.62 13.65
N THR A 578 -1.27 -20.25 12.68
CA THR A 578 -0.91 -21.59 12.17
C THR A 578 0.02 -21.57 10.95
N THR A 579 0.30 -20.39 10.39
CA THR A 579 1.19 -20.23 9.23
C THR A 579 2.53 -20.98 9.35
N PRO A 580 3.25 -20.96 10.50
CA PRO A 580 4.51 -21.70 10.64
C PRO A 580 4.34 -23.21 10.44
N TYR A 581 3.24 -23.79 10.92
CA TYR A 581 3.01 -25.24 10.86
C TYR A 581 2.59 -25.69 9.46
N HIS A 582 1.92 -24.83 8.69
CA HIS A 582 1.72 -25.06 7.26
C HIS A 582 3.07 -25.21 6.57
N PHE A 583 3.99 -24.26 6.72
CA PHE A 583 5.27 -24.32 6.03
C PHE A 583 6.14 -25.52 6.45
N LEU A 584 6.10 -25.92 7.72
CA LEU A 584 6.73 -27.16 8.18
C LEU A 584 6.14 -28.41 7.47
N THR A 585 4.81 -28.44 7.34
CA THR A 585 4.08 -29.56 6.69
C THR A 585 4.32 -29.58 5.18
N ALA A 586 4.25 -28.42 4.53
CA ALA A 586 4.47 -28.25 3.11
C ALA A 586 5.89 -28.67 2.72
N ALA A 587 6.91 -28.24 3.48
CA ALA A 587 8.29 -28.68 3.28
C ALA A 587 8.42 -30.22 3.33
N ALA A 588 7.83 -30.85 4.34
CA ALA A 588 7.88 -32.31 4.50
C ALA A 588 7.19 -33.07 3.35
N MET A 589 6.23 -32.45 2.67
CA MET A 589 5.50 -33.04 1.54
C MET A 589 6.03 -32.62 0.17
N SER A 590 7.07 -31.77 0.11
CA SER A 590 7.62 -31.22 -1.14
C SER A 590 9.05 -31.70 -1.39
N ASP A 591 9.43 -31.86 -2.67
CA ASP A 591 10.83 -32.18 -3.00
C ASP A 591 11.79 -31.10 -2.50
N HIS A 592 11.41 -29.84 -2.72
CA HIS A 592 12.10 -28.65 -2.24
C HIS A 592 11.09 -27.57 -1.84
N SER A 593 11.39 -26.81 -0.77
CA SER A 593 10.53 -25.72 -0.30
C SER A 593 11.30 -24.42 -0.13
N SER A 594 10.63 -23.30 -0.42
CA SER A 594 11.17 -21.94 -0.31
C SER A 594 11.29 -21.44 1.14
N ASN A 595 10.59 -22.08 2.09
CA ASN A 595 10.75 -21.90 3.53
C ASN A 595 10.67 -20.42 4.01
N PRO A 596 9.53 -19.73 3.76
CA PRO A 596 9.42 -18.27 3.94
C PRO A 596 9.42 -17.80 5.41
N VAL A 597 8.95 -18.62 6.36
CA VAL A 597 9.12 -18.33 7.80
C VAL A 597 10.54 -18.72 8.19
N ARG A 598 11.37 -17.74 8.55
CA ARG A 598 12.78 -18.01 8.85
C ARG A 598 12.96 -18.70 10.21
N GLU A 599 14.14 -19.25 10.44
CA GLU A 599 14.56 -19.87 11.71
C GLU A 599 13.81 -21.17 12.12
N LEU A 600 12.82 -21.63 11.33
CA LEU A 600 12.17 -22.93 11.57
C LEU A 600 13.07 -24.11 11.19
N ARG A 601 12.76 -25.28 11.76
CA ARG A 601 13.49 -26.55 11.53
C ARG A 601 12.82 -27.37 10.43
N TYR A 602 13.02 -26.99 9.18
CA TYR A 602 12.43 -27.68 8.04
C TYR A 602 13.01 -29.08 7.80
N THR A 603 12.17 -29.97 7.28
CA THR A 603 12.55 -31.28 6.75
C THR A 603 11.90 -31.40 5.38
N ASP A 604 12.68 -31.54 4.32
CA ASP A 604 12.14 -31.65 2.96
C ASP A 604 11.90 -33.11 2.57
N ASN A 605 10.89 -33.34 1.73
CA ASN A 605 10.62 -34.59 1.02
C ASN A 605 10.60 -35.87 1.87
N ASN A 606 9.89 -35.80 3.00
CA ASN A 606 9.76 -36.90 3.95
C ASN A 606 8.31 -37.08 4.40
N ALA A 607 7.54 -37.83 3.61
CA ALA A 607 6.12 -38.09 3.91
C ALA A 607 5.91 -38.87 5.23
N ALA A 608 6.93 -39.57 5.76
CA ALA A 608 6.81 -40.18 7.09
C ALA A 608 6.73 -39.13 8.21
N VAL A 609 7.30 -37.95 8.00
CA VAL A 609 7.17 -36.78 8.88
C VAL A 609 5.95 -35.94 8.48
N GLY A 610 5.72 -35.77 7.18
CA GLY A 610 4.64 -34.93 6.66
C GLY A 610 3.23 -35.46 6.92
N VAL A 611 2.98 -36.77 6.81
CA VAL A 611 1.64 -37.35 7.02
C VAL A 611 1.10 -37.09 8.45
N PRO A 612 1.86 -37.35 9.53
CA PRO A 612 1.43 -36.96 10.88
C PRO A 612 1.14 -35.46 11.02
N MET A 613 1.89 -34.59 10.32
CA MET A 613 1.64 -33.15 10.33
C MET A 613 0.35 -32.77 9.59
N LEU A 614 0.07 -33.38 8.43
CA LEU A 614 -1.20 -33.24 7.71
C LEU A 614 -2.39 -33.60 8.62
N GLN A 615 -2.28 -34.73 9.33
CA GLN A 615 -3.29 -35.19 10.29
C GLN A 615 -3.47 -34.21 11.46
N LYS A 616 -2.37 -33.75 12.09
CA LYS A 616 -2.42 -32.76 13.17
C LYS A 616 -3.11 -31.47 12.71
N MET A 617 -2.89 -31.03 11.47
CA MET A 617 -3.52 -29.84 10.91
C MET A 617 -4.95 -30.08 10.38
N GLY A 618 -5.40 -31.33 10.31
CA GLY A 618 -6.70 -31.67 9.72
C GLY A 618 -6.75 -31.35 8.22
N ILE A 619 -5.65 -31.58 7.52
CA ILE A 619 -5.56 -31.45 6.06
C ILE A 619 -6.08 -32.75 5.45
N ARG A 620 -7.15 -32.64 4.65
CA ARG A 620 -7.87 -33.77 4.10
C ARG A 620 -7.32 -34.23 2.77
N TYR A 621 -6.80 -33.30 1.97
CA TYR A 621 -6.28 -33.55 0.63
C TYR A 621 -4.83 -33.11 0.52
N VAL A 622 -4.00 -33.95 -0.08
CA VAL A 622 -2.63 -33.57 -0.44
C VAL A 622 -2.38 -33.81 -1.93
N MET A 623 -1.85 -32.80 -2.61
CA MET A 623 -1.55 -32.81 -4.04
C MET A 623 -0.03 -32.82 -4.23
N VAL A 624 0.50 -33.81 -4.94
CA VAL A 624 1.95 -33.93 -5.21
C VAL A 624 2.24 -33.92 -6.71
N PHE A 625 3.33 -33.28 -7.10
CA PHE A 625 3.70 -32.94 -8.48
C PHE A 625 4.99 -33.65 -8.93
N THR A 626 6.07 -33.52 -8.17
CA THR A 626 7.38 -34.05 -8.56
C THR A 626 7.42 -35.57 -8.40
N ASP A 627 8.26 -36.24 -9.19
CA ASP A 627 8.43 -37.69 -9.05
C ASP A 627 8.96 -38.07 -7.67
N ALA A 628 9.70 -37.19 -6.99
CA ALA A 628 10.24 -37.44 -5.68
C ALA A 628 9.14 -37.42 -4.60
N ALA A 629 8.31 -36.38 -4.58
CA ALA A 629 7.15 -36.30 -3.67
C ALA A 629 6.12 -37.39 -3.97
N LYS A 630 5.87 -37.70 -5.24
CA LYS A 630 5.00 -38.83 -5.66
C LYS A 630 5.47 -40.17 -5.09
N ARG A 631 6.78 -40.46 -5.12
CA ARG A 631 7.35 -41.69 -4.54
C ARG A 631 7.18 -41.73 -3.02
N GLN A 632 7.40 -40.61 -2.33
CA GLN A 632 7.19 -40.52 -0.89
C GLN A 632 5.72 -40.76 -0.53
N ALA A 633 4.80 -40.05 -1.19
CA ALA A 633 3.36 -40.18 -0.96
C ALA A 633 2.86 -41.61 -1.22
N ALA A 634 3.24 -42.22 -2.34
CA ALA A 634 2.86 -43.59 -2.69
C ALA A 634 3.41 -44.66 -1.72
N SER A 635 4.39 -44.32 -0.89
CA SER A 635 4.95 -45.23 0.14
C SER A 635 4.14 -45.24 1.44
N ARG A 636 3.18 -44.32 1.61
CA ARG A 636 2.41 -44.15 2.85
C ARG A 636 1.03 -44.81 2.74
N PRO A 637 0.69 -45.79 3.59
CA PRO A 637 -0.64 -46.40 3.58
C PRO A 637 -1.77 -45.45 4.01
N GLU A 638 -1.44 -44.37 4.71
CA GLU A 638 -2.39 -43.35 5.18
C GLU A 638 -2.86 -42.40 4.06
N LEU A 639 -2.21 -42.45 2.89
CA LEU A 639 -2.54 -41.64 1.72
C LEU A 639 -3.26 -42.49 0.69
N GLN A 640 -4.56 -42.28 0.54
CA GLN A 640 -5.36 -42.95 -0.48
C GLN A 640 -5.38 -42.13 -1.76
N LEU A 641 -4.83 -42.66 -2.85
CA LEU A 641 -4.89 -42.00 -4.15
C LEU A 641 -6.35 -41.92 -4.63
N LEU A 642 -6.81 -40.70 -4.92
CA LEU A 642 -8.13 -40.44 -5.50
C LEU A 642 -8.02 -40.33 -7.02
N GLU A 643 -7.13 -39.45 -7.49
CA GLU A 643 -7.05 -39.09 -8.90
C GLU A 643 -5.64 -38.65 -9.33
N GLU A 644 -5.38 -38.71 -10.63
CA GLU A 644 -4.18 -38.18 -11.29
C GLU A 644 -4.61 -37.23 -12.41
N VAL A 645 -4.27 -35.94 -12.27
CA VAL A 645 -4.69 -34.86 -13.17
C VAL A 645 -3.45 -34.15 -13.71
N GLY A 646 -3.16 -34.34 -15.00
CA GLY A 646 -1.93 -33.84 -15.60
C GLY A 646 -0.70 -34.34 -14.82
N PRO A 647 0.19 -33.45 -14.33
CA PRO A 647 1.33 -33.84 -13.51
C PRO A 647 0.98 -34.09 -12.04
N TRP A 648 -0.25 -33.86 -11.58
CA TRP A 648 -0.62 -33.94 -10.16
C TRP A 648 -1.16 -35.32 -9.77
N LYS A 649 -0.82 -35.79 -8.58
CA LYS A 649 -1.51 -36.89 -7.89
C LYS A 649 -2.18 -36.37 -6.63
N ILE A 650 -3.47 -36.65 -6.51
CA ILE A 650 -4.31 -36.14 -5.43
C ILE A 650 -4.62 -37.31 -4.49
N TYR A 651 -4.25 -37.15 -3.21
CA TYR A 651 -4.47 -38.16 -2.17
C TYR A 651 -5.42 -37.63 -1.10
N GLN A 652 -6.30 -38.49 -0.61
CA GLN A 652 -7.01 -38.30 0.65
C GLN A 652 -6.13 -38.74 1.81
N VAL A 653 -6.08 -37.93 2.87
CA VAL A 653 -5.34 -38.20 4.10
C VAL A 653 -6.27 -38.84 5.13
N ALA A 654 -5.95 -40.05 5.58
CA ALA A 654 -6.66 -40.72 6.66
C ALA A 654 -6.48 -39.99 8.02
N ASP A 655 -7.46 -40.10 8.92
CA ASP A 655 -7.43 -39.54 10.28
C ASP A 655 -7.19 -38.02 10.34
N SER A 656 -7.80 -37.29 9.40
CA SER A 656 -7.65 -35.84 9.22
C SER A 656 -8.83 -35.01 9.75
N ASP A 657 -9.66 -35.56 10.64
CA ASP A 657 -10.83 -34.88 11.21
C ASP A 657 -10.47 -33.53 11.86
N VAL A 658 -11.29 -32.51 11.65
CA VAL A 658 -11.07 -31.14 12.19
C VAL A 658 -11.40 -31.05 13.68
N VAL A 659 -12.40 -31.82 14.15
CA VAL A 659 -12.84 -31.85 15.54
C VAL A 659 -12.63 -33.25 16.10
N VAL A 660 -11.76 -33.37 17.11
CA VAL A 660 -11.29 -34.66 17.62
C VAL A 660 -11.38 -34.69 19.15
N PRO A 661 -12.00 -35.70 19.76
CA PRO A 661 -12.00 -35.85 21.21
C PRO A 661 -10.61 -36.21 21.71
N LEU A 662 -10.18 -35.61 22.82
CA LEU A 662 -8.89 -35.94 23.41
C LEU A 662 -8.97 -37.21 24.25
N THR A 663 -7.90 -38.00 24.21
CA THR A 663 -7.74 -39.22 25.02
C THR A 663 -6.90 -39.00 26.27
N VAL A 664 -6.14 -37.90 26.34
CA VAL A 664 -5.32 -37.49 27.48
C VAL A 664 -5.65 -36.03 27.82
N GLN A 665 -5.78 -35.73 29.11
CA GLN A 665 -6.04 -34.38 29.59
C GLN A 665 -4.88 -33.44 29.22
N PRO A 666 -5.15 -32.23 28.68
CA PRO A 666 -4.10 -31.25 28.42
C PRO A 666 -3.39 -30.76 29.68
N VAL A 667 -2.19 -30.19 29.49
CA VAL A 667 -1.41 -29.52 30.55
C VAL A 667 -1.26 -28.03 30.22
N VAL A 668 -1.26 -27.18 31.24
CA VAL A 668 -1.09 -25.74 31.10
C VAL A 668 0.38 -25.38 31.27
N VAL A 669 0.96 -24.72 30.29
CA VAL A 669 2.32 -24.17 30.38
C VAL A 669 2.26 -22.78 30.97
N ASN A 670 3.00 -22.53 32.05
CA ASN A 670 3.04 -21.21 32.68
C ASN A 670 3.64 -20.17 31.73
N GLU A 671 3.16 -18.92 31.84
CA GLU A 671 3.64 -17.80 31.03
C GLU A 671 5.14 -17.55 31.29
N ARG A 672 5.89 -17.35 30.21
CA ARG A 672 7.33 -17.07 30.23
C ARG A 672 7.60 -15.62 29.84
N ASP A 673 8.66 -15.03 30.40
CA ASP A 673 9.06 -13.67 30.06
C ASP A 673 9.49 -13.52 28.56
N GLY A 674 9.38 -12.31 28.02
CA GLY A 674 9.80 -11.96 26.66
C GLY A 674 8.64 -11.71 25.69
N ASP A 675 8.92 -11.76 24.38
CA ASP A 675 7.89 -11.63 23.34
C ASP A 675 7.01 -12.89 23.36
N GLN A 676 5.74 -12.71 23.73
CA GLN A 676 4.78 -13.82 23.81
C GLN A 676 4.61 -14.52 22.45
N ARG A 677 4.72 -13.82 21.31
CA ARG A 677 4.67 -14.48 19.98
C ARG A 677 5.75 -15.54 19.83
N GLU A 678 6.97 -15.21 20.24
CA GLU A 678 8.09 -16.14 20.20
C GLU A 678 7.85 -17.31 21.17
N ARG A 679 7.34 -17.04 22.38
CA ARG A 679 7.05 -18.10 23.37
C ARG A 679 5.97 -19.07 22.90
N HIS A 680 4.97 -18.58 22.19
CA HIS A 680 3.93 -19.41 21.58
C HIS A 680 4.46 -20.21 20.39
N LEU A 681 5.32 -19.61 19.56
CA LEU A 681 5.96 -20.29 18.44
C LEU A 681 6.89 -21.41 18.91
N GLU A 682 7.74 -21.17 19.92
CA GLU A 682 8.60 -22.18 20.53
C GLU A 682 7.79 -23.36 21.07
N LEU A 683 6.75 -23.09 21.86
CA LEU A 683 5.90 -24.14 22.43
C LEU A 683 5.19 -24.94 21.34
N GLY A 684 4.59 -24.25 20.37
CA GLY A 684 3.85 -24.87 19.30
C GLY A 684 4.71 -25.70 18.36
N THR A 685 5.88 -25.19 17.95
CA THR A 685 6.83 -25.94 17.10
C THR A 685 7.44 -27.13 17.82
N SER A 686 7.74 -27.00 19.12
CA SER A 686 8.28 -28.10 19.93
C SER A 686 7.32 -29.27 20.00
N TRP A 687 6.04 -29.04 20.31
CA TRP A 687 5.01 -30.08 20.31
C TRP A 687 4.70 -30.59 18.89
N PHE A 688 4.65 -29.71 17.89
CA PHE A 688 4.27 -30.08 16.53
C PHE A 688 5.32 -31.00 15.88
N GLN A 689 6.61 -30.72 16.10
CA GLN A 689 7.72 -31.46 15.50
C GLN A 689 8.24 -32.61 16.34
N ASN A 690 8.15 -32.53 17.68
CA ASN A 690 8.67 -33.53 18.63
C ASN A 690 7.57 -33.97 19.60
N PRO A 691 6.44 -34.53 19.12
CA PRO A 691 5.33 -34.92 19.98
C PRO A 691 5.72 -35.96 21.06
N GLU A 692 6.77 -36.74 20.84
CA GLU A 692 7.29 -37.74 21.77
C GLU A 692 7.86 -37.15 23.07
N ASP A 693 8.23 -35.87 23.07
CA ASP A 693 8.66 -35.15 24.27
C ASP A 693 7.48 -34.77 25.19
N TRP A 694 6.24 -34.93 24.69
CA TRP A 694 5.02 -34.44 25.33
C TRP A 694 4.04 -35.56 25.60
N ALA A 695 3.83 -35.89 26.87
CA ALA A 695 2.83 -36.90 27.26
C ALA A 695 1.37 -36.39 27.16
N ALA A 696 1.18 -35.07 27.07
CA ALA A 696 -0.11 -34.42 26.94
C ALA A 696 0.00 -33.17 26.04
N LEU A 697 -1.12 -32.73 25.48
CA LEU A 697 -1.19 -31.51 24.67
C LEU A 697 -0.93 -30.27 25.55
N PRO A 698 0.06 -29.41 25.21
CA PRO A 698 0.28 -28.18 25.96
C PRO A 698 -0.73 -27.09 25.59
N ALA A 699 -1.23 -26.43 26.62
CA ALA A 699 -2.19 -25.34 26.57
C ALA A 699 -1.59 -24.08 27.20
N ASN A 700 -1.98 -22.90 26.72
CA ASN A 700 -1.55 -21.63 27.28
C ASN A 700 -2.41 -21.21 28.48
N ASP A 701 -3.65 -21.69 28.51
CA ASP A 701 -4.58 -21.55 29.63
C ASP A 701 -5.51 -22.75 29.67
N GLY A 702 -6.20 -22.95 30.78
CA GLY A 702 -7.07 -24.10 30.97
C GLY A 702 -7.82 -24.06 32.32
N PRO A 703 -8.77 -24.98 32.50
CA PRO A 703 -9.42 -25.22 33.78
C PRO A 703 -8.40 -25.42 34.93
N PRO A 704 -8.73 -25.00 36.16
CA PRO A 704 -7.81 -25.05 37.30
C PRO A 704 -7.37 -26.46 37.69
N GLU A 705 -8.10 -27.49 37.28
CA GLU A 705 -7.77 -28.91 37.49
C GLU A 705 -6.74 -29.46 36.49
N TRP A 706 -6.40 -28.73 35.43
CA TRP A 706 -5.32 -29.13 34.53
C TRP A 706 -3.97 -28.88 35.20
N GLN A 707 -3.05 -29.85 35.08
CA GLN A 707 -1.71 -29.71 35.64
C GLN A 707 -1.02 -28.49 35.01
N ARG A 708 -0.40 -27.66 35.86
CA ARG A 708 0.41 -26.52 35.45
C ARG A 708 1.87 -26.92 35.51
N ILE A 709 2.62 -26.67 34.46
CA ILE A 709 4.04 -27.01 34.34
C ILE A 709 4.85 -25.82 33.82
N ASP A 710 6.13 -25.81 34.14
CA ASP A 710 7.12 -24.97 33.47
C ASP A 710 7.79 -25.72 32.32
N VAL A 711 8.37 -24.97 31.38
CA VAL A 711 9.12 -25.53 30.24
C VAL A 711 10.51 -24.92 30.18
N GLU A 712 11.48 -25.72 29.77
CA GLU A 712 12.88 -25.34 29.67
C GLU A 712 13.38 -25.52 28.24
N VAL A 713 14.36 -24.70 27.84
CA VAL A 713 15.02 -24.85 26.53
C VAL A 713 15.91 -26.09 26.57
N ASP A 714 15.77 -26.95 25.57
CA ASP A 714 16.69 -28.06 25.39
C ASP A 714 17.99 -27.57 24.72
N GLU A 715 18.96 -27.25 25.57
CA GLU A 715 20.31 -26.79 25.19
C GLU A 715 21.03 -27.76 24.23
N SER A 716 20.67 -29.05 24.22
CA SER A 716 21.27 -30.02 23.28
C SER A 716 20.80 -29.84 21.84
N ARG A 717 19.63 -29.21 21.65
CA ARG A 717 19.02 -28.90 20.35
C ARG A 717 19.10 -27.41 20.00
N ALA A 718 19.60 -26.57 20.91
CA ALA A 718 19.87 -25.16 20.66
C ALA A 718 20.85 -24.99 19.49
N SER A 719 20.61 -23.97 18.67
CA SER A 719 21.46 -23.67 17.51
C SER A 719 21.63 -22.17 17.40
N GLU A 720 22.86 -21.70 17.68
CA GLU A 720 23.20 -20.28 17.56
C GLU A 720 23.46 -19.87 16.10
N GLN A 721 23.94 -20.81 15.26
CA GLN A 721 24.20 -20.56 13.83
C GLN A 721 23.82 -21.76 12.94
N PRO A 722 22.83 -21.60 12.04
CA PRO A 722 21.91 -20.47 11.96
C PRO A 722 21.05 -20.37 13.22
N LYS A 723 20.66 -19.15 13.62
CA LYS A 723 19.69 -18.97 14.72
C LYS A 723 18.40 -19.71 14.35
N ARG A 724 17.91 -20.56 15.25
CA ARG A 724 16.67 -21.32 15.09
C ARG A 724 15.73 -21.02 16.24
N VAL A 725 14.43 -21.26 16.02
CA VAL A 725 13.46 -21.30 17.12
C VAL A 725 13.92 -22.37 18.13
N ASP A 726 13.87 -21.98 19.40
CA ASP A 726 14.27 -22.84 20.52
C ASP A 726 13.29 -24.01 20.65
N VAL A 727 13.85 -25.19 20.95
CA VAL A 727 13.06 -26.37 21.27
C VAL A 727 12.89 -26.41 22.78
N VAL A 728 11.64 -26.42 23.25
CA VAL A 728 11.30 -26.46 24.67
C VAL A 728 10.71 -27.80 25.06
N VAL A 729 11.03 -28.24 26.27
CA VAL A 729 10.57 -29.51 26.86
C VAL A 729 9.93 -29.26 28.23
N PRO A 730 9.03 -30.15 28.70
CA PRO A 730 8.51 -30.07 30.07
C PRO A 730 9.64 -30.07 31.11
N GLY A 731 9.67 -29.08 32.00
CA GLY A 731 10.63 -29.02 33.11
C GLY A 731 10.27 -29.98 34.26
N GLU A 732 9.01 -30.40 34.30
CA GLU A 732 8.45 -31.31 35.30
C GLU A 732 7.80 -32.53 34.61
N THR A 733 7.59 -33.61 35.38
CA THR A 733 6.88 -34.80 34.85
C THR A 733 5.41 -34.48 34.63
N ILE A 734 4.89 -34.79 33.45
CA ILE A 734 3.46 -34.70 33.14
C ILE A 734 2.73 -35.90 33.77
N ASP A 735 1.79 -35.61 34.66
CA ASP A 735 0.89 -36.59 35.25
C ASP A 735 -0.21 -36.94 34.24
N VAL A 736 -0.05 -38.05 33.53
CA VAL A 736 -0.99 -38.48 32.48
C VAL A 736 -2.35 -38.83 33.10
N VAL A 737 -3.38 -38.09 32.68
CA VAL A 737 -4.78 -38.37 33.03
C VAL A 737 -5.52 -38.87 31.78
N ASP A 738 -5.84 -40.16 31.76
CA ASP A 738 -6.63 -40.77 30.68
C ASP A 738 -8.08 -40.26 30.69
N LEU A 739 -8.56 -39.91 29.51
CA LEU A 739 -9.93 -39.43 29.29
C LEU A 739 -10.82 -40.56 28.72
N PRO A 740 -12.12 -40.58 29.05
CA PRO A 740 -13.07 -41.49 28.45
C PRO A 740 -13.13 -41.33 26.93
N GLN A 741 -13.25 -42.44 26.20
CA GLN A 741 -13.51 -42.38 24.75
C GLN A 741 -14.94 -41.89 24.50
N ILE A 742 -15.06 -40.84 23.72
CA ILE A 742 -16.33 -40.25 23.29
C ILE A 742 -16.40 -40.17 21.77
N THR A 743 -17.60 -39.96 21.23
CA THR A 743 -17.81 -39.74 19.80
C THR A 743 -18.21 -38.29 19.55
N VAL A 744 -17.59 -37.68 18.55
CA VAL A 744 -18.00 -36.41 17.96
C VAL A 744 -18.86 -36.72 16.72
N SER A 745 -19.99 -36.03 16.57
CA SER A 745 -20.91 -36.21 15.45
C SER A 745 -21.56 -34.89 15.05
N ASN A 746 -22.28 -34.88 13.92
CA ASN A 746 -23.01 -33.69 13.43
C ASN A 746 -22.12 -32.43 13.37
N TYR A 747 -20.85 -32.63 12.99
CA TYR A 747 -19.92 -31.53 12.77
C TYR A 747 -20.38 -30.68 11.58
N HIS A 748 -20.42 -29.37 11.79
CA HIS A 748 -20.68 -28.38 10.77
C HIS A 748 -19.68 -27.24 10.93
N MET A 749 -19.04 -26.86 9.84
CA MET A 749 -18.16 -25.70 9.75
C MET A 749 -18.85 -24.65 8.88
N GLY A 750 -19.22 -23.53 9.47
CA GLY A 750 -19.62 -22.33 8.74
C GLY A 750 -18.43 -21.40 8.52
N GLU A 751 -18.71 -20.24 7.94
CA GLU A 751 -17.68 -19.22 7.69
C GLU A 751 -17.14 -18.58 8.98
N GLN A 752 -18.02 -18.32 9.93
CA GLN A 752 -17.70 -17.65 11.21
C GLN A 752 -18.19 -18.42 12.43
N ASP A 753 -18.61 -19.67 12.24
CA ASP A 753 -19.02 -20.56 13.32
C ASP A 753 -18.66 -22.01 13.04
N LEU A 754 -18.66 -22.80 14.11
CA LEU A 754 -18.46 -24.24 14.07
C LEU A 754 -19.34 -24.89 15.13
N SER A 755 -19.99 -25.99 14.81
CA SER A 755 -20.80 -26.74 15.78
C SER A 755 -20.60 -28.23 15.66
N PHE A 756 -20.77 -28.95 16.76
CA PHE A 756 -20.71 -30.41 16.80
C PHE A 756 -21.43 -30.94 18.05
N ASP A 757 -21.77 -32.23 17.99
CA ASP A 757 -22.35 -32.96 19.10
C ASP A 757 -21.34 -33.93 19.72
N VAL A 758 -21.39 -34.09 21.03
CA VAL A 758 -20.59 -35.04 21.80
C VAL A 758 -21.47 -36.07 22.50
N SER A 759 -21.02 -37.32 22.53
CA SER A 759 -21.73 -38.41 23.23
C SER A 759 -21.73 -38.27 24.76
N GLN A 760 -20.74 -37.55 25.31
CA GLN A 760 -20.61 -37.31 26.75
C GLN A 760 -19.95 -35.95 27.00
N VAL A 761 -20.45 -35.22 28.00
CA VAL A 761 -19.91 -33.92 28.45
C VAL A 761 -18.69 -34.09 29.36
N GLY A 762 -17.92 -33.01 29.52
CA GLY A 762 -16.75 -32.95 30.41
C GLY A 762 -15.47 -33.55 29.85
N VAL A 763 -15.49 -34.13 28.64
CA VAL A 763 -14.29 -34.63 27.96
C VAL A 763 -13.78 -33.55 27.00
N PRO A 764 -12.54 -33.06 27.17
CA PRO A 764 -11.94 -32.07 26.27
C PRO A 764 -11.97 -32.50 24.79
N VAL A 765 -12.33 -31.56 23.92
CA VAL A 765 -12.37 -31.74 22.46
C VAL A 765 -11.43 -30.74 21.78
N LEU A 766 -10.54 -31.23 20.93
CA LEU A 766 -9.65 -30.43 20.10
C LEU A 766 -10.38 -29.97 18.84
N VAL A 767 -10.31 -28.68 18.56
CA VAL A 767 -10.80 -28.04 17.33
C VAL A 767 -9.60 -27.49 16.59
N LYS A 768 -9.26 -28.12 15.45
CA LYS A 768 -8.12 -27.76 14.58
C LYS A 768 -8.41 -26.52 13.73
N VAL A 769 -8.86 -25.45 14.37
CA VAL A 769 -9.07 -24.12 13.78
C VAL A 769 -8.16 -23.15 14.51
N SER A 770 -7.53 -22.24 13.77
CA SER A 770 -6.60 -21.28 14.34
C SER A 770 -7.22 -20.52 15.51
N TYR A 771 -6.53 -20.47 16.64
CA TYR A 771 -6.97 -19.69 17.79
C TYR A 771 -6.89 -18.20 17.50
N PHE A 772 -7.91 -17.47 17.95
CA PHE A 772 -7.94 -16.02 18.06
C PHE A 772 -8.88 -15.65 19.24
N PRO A 773 -8.61 -14.58 20.01
CA PRO A 773 -9.36 -14.28 21.24
C PRO A 773 -10.84 -13.93 21.05
N ASN A 774 -11.29 -13.74 19.82
CA ASN A 774 -12.67 -13.39 19.49
C ASN A 774 -13.59 -14.62 19.36
N TRP A 775 -13.04 -15.84 19.45
CA TRP A 775 -13.85 -17.05 19.48
C TRP A 775 -14.54 -17.22 20.84
N GLU A 776 -15.86 -17.38 20.82
CA GLU A 776 -16.68 -17.69 22.00
C GLU A 776 -17.29 -19.09 21.85
N ALA A 777 -17.42 -19.82 22.95
CA ALA A 777 -18.03 -21.15 22.97
C ALA A 777 -19.34 -21.17 23.78
N GLU A 778 -20.42 -21.59 23.15
CA GLU A 778 -21.70 -21.91 23.77
C GLU A 778 -21.79 -23.44 24.02
N GLY A 779 -22.31 -23.81 25.19
CA GLY A 779 -22.43 -25.23 25.57
C GLY A 779 -21.11 -25.88 26.00
N ALA A 780 -20.03 -25.12 26.13
CA ALA A 780 -18.72 -25.58 26.61
C ALA A 780 -18.03 -24.51 27.49
N ASP A 781 -16.95 -24.90 28.14
CA ASP A 781 -15.93 -24.00 28.68
C ASP A 781 -14.76 -23.86 27.68
N GLY A 782 -14.10 -22.71 27.68
CA GLY A 782 -13.12 -22.32 26.66
C GLY A 782 -13.69 -21.32 25.64
N PRO A 783 -13.14 -21.24 24.41
CA PRO A 783 -12.04 -22.06 23.89
C PRO A 783 -10.68 -21.70 24.50
N TYR A 784 -9.91 -22.72 24.85
CA TYR A 784 -8.56 -22.61 25.38
C TYR A 784 -7.54 -22.69 24.24
N TRP A 785 -6.56 -21.80 24.26
CA TRP A 785 -5.48 -21.79 23.27
C TRP A 785 -4.49 -22.92 23.54
N VAL A 786 -4.29 -23.79 22.57
CA VAL A 786 -3.36 -24.93 22.64
C VAL A 786 -2.37 -24.94 21.49
N ALA A 787 -1.25 -25.64 21.68
CA ALA A 787 -0.32 -25.91 20.59
C ALA A 787 -1.02 -26.67 19.44
N PRO A 788 -0.66 -26.39 18.17
CA PRO A 788 0.36 -25.46 17.73
C PRO A 788 -0.19 -24.03 17.55
N ASN A 789 -1.50 -23.85 17.34
CA ASN A 789 -2.26 -22.61 17.54
C ASN A 789 -3.75 -22.95 17.40
N PHE A 790 -4.23 -23.97 18.13
CA PHE A 790 -5.59 -24.48 18.01
C PHE A 790 -6.42 -24.21 19.26
N MET A 791 -7.65 -24.71 19.26
CA MET A 791 -8.61 -24.53 20.34
C MET A 791 -8.94 -25.86 21.00
N VAL A 792 -9.03 -25.87 22.33
CA VAL A 792 -9.70 -26.94 23.08
C VAL A 792 -10.94 -26.37 23.77
N VAL A 793 -12.03 -27.11 23.72
CA VAL A 793 -13.24 -26.79 24.50
C VAL A 793 -13.60 -27.97 25.41
N VAL A 794 -14.18 -27.67 26.57
CA VAL A 794 -14.68 -28.69 27.50
C VAL A 794 -16.22 -28.65 27.49
N PRO A 795 -16.91 -29.59 26.82
CA PRO A 795 -18.35 -29.54 26.68
C PRO A 795 -19.08 -29.59 28.02
N ARG A 796 -20.02 -28.67 28.23
CA ARG A 796 -21.01 -28.66 29.34
C ARG A 796 -22.39 -29.12 28.87
N SER A 797 -22.60 -29.13 27.55
CA SER A 797 -23.79 -29.59 26.84
C SER A 797 -23.37 -30.63 25.80
N THR A 798 -24.30 -31.50 25.39
CA THR A 798 -24.05 -32.46 24.30
C THR A 798 -23.98 -31.80 22.94
N HIS A 799 -24.47 -30.56 22.81
CA HIS A 799 -24.32 -29.73 21.62
C HIS A 799 -23.41 -28.54 21.95
N VAL A 800 -22.35 -28.36 21.17
CA VAL A 800 -21.35 -27.28 21.33
C VAL A 800 -21.34 -26.44 20.06
N ARG A 801 -21.30 -25.11 20.25
CA ARG A 801 -21.17 -24.14 19.17
C ARG A 801 -20.06 -23.15 19.50
N LEU A 802 -19.16 -22.92 18.56
CA LEU A 802 -18.19 -21.83 18.59
C LEU A 802 -18.61 -20.77 17.58
N SER A 803 -18.54 -19.50 17.94
CA SER A 803 -18.76 -18.37 17.01
C SER A 803 -17.65 -17.32 17.16
N PHE A 804 -17.30 -16.70 16.04
CA PHE A 804 -16.34 -15.60 16.02
C PHE A 804 -17.06 -14.26 16.21
N GLU A 805 -16.86 -13.63 17.36
CA GLU A 805 -17.63 -12.47 17.80
C GLU A 805 -16.83 -11.17 17.82
N LYS A 806 -17.52 -10.03 17.92
CA LYS A 806 -16.88 -8.73 18.15
C LYS A 806 -16.53 -8.56 19.62
N SER A 807 -15.28 -8.21 19.89
CA SER A 807 -14.81 -7.96 21.26
C SER A 807 -15.25 -6.59 21.78
N THR A 808 -15.12 -6.36 23.10
CA THR A 808 -15.41 -5.05 23.72
C THR A 808 -14.55 -3.93 23.15
N SER A 809 -13.29 -4.21 22.80
CA SER A 809 -12.40 -3.22 22.19
C SER A 809 -12.85 -2.84 20.78
N ASP A 810 -13.46 -3.78 20.04
CA ASP A 810 -14.05 -3.52 18.72
C ASP A 810 -15.22 -2.54 18.84
N TYR A 811 -16.12 -2.74 19.81
CA TYR A 811 -17.23 -1.81 20.07
C TYR A 811 -16.75 -0.41 20.46
N LEU A 812 -15.73 -0.31 21.32
CA LEU A 812 -15.12 0.98 21.67
C LEU A 812 -14.50 1.66 20.44
N ALA A 813 -13.81 0.91 19.59
CA ALA A 813 -13.21 1.42 18.37
C ALA A 813 -14.27 1.96 17.40
N TYR A 814 -15.39 1.25 17.22
CA TYR A 814 -16.54 1.76 16.44
C TYR A 814 -17.11 3.05 17.04
N LEU A 815 -17.27 3.12 18.35
CA LEU A 815 -17.76 4.34 19.04
C LEU A 815 -16.83 5.53 18.75
N LEU A 816 -15.51 5.35 18.84
CA LEU A 816 -14.53 6.40 18.55
C LEU A 816 -14.61 6.87 17.09
N THR A 817 -14.81 5.95 16.15
CA THR A 817 -15.03 6.31 14.74
C THR A 817 -16.35 7.06 14.54
N ILE A 818 -17.44 6.70 15.23
CA ILE A 818 -18.70 7.45 15.21
C ILE A 818 -18.50 8.87 15.77
N VAL A 819 -17.75 9.02 16.86
CA VAL A 819 -17.37 10.34 17.39
C VAL A 819 -16.61 11.14 16.34
N ALA A 820 -15.68 10.53 15.61
CA ALA A 820 -14.95 11.17 14.53
C ALA A 820 -15.88 11.68 13.41
N LEU A 821 -16.88 10.90 13.01
CA LEU A 821 -17.90 11.32 12.06
C LEU A 821 -18.69 12.55 12.57
N GLY A 822 -19.03 12.56 13.87
CA GLY A 822 -19.62 13.73 14.54
C GLY A 822 -18.69 14.95 14.52
N LEU A 823 -17.39 14.76 14.75
CA LEU A 823 -16.38 15.83 14.67
C LEU A 823 -16.28 16.42 13.27
N LEU A 824 -16.36 15.63 12.20
CA LEU A 824 -16.37 16.16 10.83
C LEU A 824 -17.54 17.14 10.62
N VAL A 825 -18.72 16.81 11.14
CA VAL A 825 -19.90 17.68 11.07
C VAL A 825 -19.70 18.93 11.93
N LEU A 826 -19.22 18.77 13.17
CA LEU A 826 -18.92 19.88 14.07
C LEU A 826 -17.94 20.86 13.44
N TRP A 827 -16.84 20.37 12.88
CA TRP A 827 -15.83 21.17 12.19
C TRP A 827 -16.37 21.87 10.97
N ARG A 828 -17.30 21.22 10.25
CA ARG A 828 -17.97 21.85 9.12
C ARG A 828 -18.88 22.99 9.54
N VAL A 829 -19.51 22.90 10.71
CA VAL A 829 -20.40 23.92 11.29
C VAL A 829 -19.62 25.06 11.92
N MET A 830 -18.55 24.77 12.68
CA MET A 830 -17.70 25.78 13.32
C MET A 830 -16.90 26.64 12.33
N GLY A 831 -16.77 26.19 11.08
CA GLY A 831 -16.04 26.92 10.04
C GLY A 831 -14.53 26.69 10.07
N ASP A 832 -13.84 27.55 9.33
CA ASP A 832 -12.38 27.51 9.14
C ASP A 832 -11.65 28.12 10.36
N VAL A 833 -10.43 27.66 10.63
CA VAL A 833 -9.58 28.26 11.67
C VAL A 833 -9.04 29.60 11.15
N VAL A 834 -9.08 30.66 11.97
CA VAL A 834 -8.54 31.96 11.58
C VAL A 834 -7.09 32.08 12.05
N HIS A 835 -6.15 32.24 11.12
CA HIS A 835 -4.73 32.47 11.42
C HIS A 835 -4.43 33.97 11.51
N ALA A 836 -3.53 34.36 12.42
CA ALA A 836 -3.11 35.75 12.58
C ALA A 836 -2.36 36.31 11.37
N SER A 837 -1.64 35.44 10.65
CA SER A 837 -0.99 35.75 9.39
C SER A 837 -0.88 34.48 8.54
N PRO A 838 -0.73 34.59 7.20
CA PRO A 838 -0.53 33.44 6.32
C PRO A 838 0.78 32.67 6.56
N HIS A 839 1.74 33.26 7.29
CA HIS A 839 3.06 32.68 7.51
C HIS A 839 3.48 32.85 8.98
N PRO A 840 3.82 31.77 9.71
CA PRO A 840 4.02 31.79 11.17
C PRO A 840 5.13 32.75 11.61
N PHE A 841 6.15 32.95 10.77
CA PHE A 841 7.29 33.82 11.06
C PHE A 841 7.15 35.27 10.53
N MET A 842 6.02 35.62 9.91
CA MET A 842 5.72 37.01 9.55
C MET A 842 4.83 37.63 10.62
N VAL A 843 5.45 38.37 11.54
CA VAL A 843 4.75 39.26 12.46
C VAL A 843 4.40 40.52 11.66
N LEU A 844 3.11 40.73 11.38
CA LEU A 844 2.67 42.06 10.95
C LEU A 844 2.99 43.04 12.08
N PRO A 845 3.63 44.20 11.81
CA PRO A 845 3.77 45.22 12.83
C PRO A 845 2.37 45.55 13.36
N ALA A 846 2.20 45.54 14.68
CA ALA A 846 0.98 46.02 15.30
C ALA A 846 0.69 47.41 14.72
N ARG A 847 -0.47 47.57 14.04
CA ARG A 847 -0.94 48.87 13.57
C ARG A 847 -1.10 49.78 14.79
N GLY A 848 -0.06 50.54 15.10
CA GLY A 848 -0.22 51.86 15.69
C GLY A 848 -0.98 52.70 14.67
N GLY A 849 -2.09 53.29 15.10
CA GLY A 849 -3.03 53.96 14.21
C GLY A 849 -2.40 55.11 13.42
N ALA A 850 -2.69 55.13 12.11
CA ALA A 850 -2.99 56.31 11.30
C ALA A 850 -3.25 55.83 9.85
N GLY A 851 -4.29 56.38 9.22
CA GLY A 851 -4.89 55.86 7.98
C GLY A 851 -4.07 56.04 6.70
N GLY A 852 -4.54 55.36 5.64
CA GLY A 852 -4.05 55.51 4.27
C GLY A 852 -4.34 54.28 3.41
N SER A 853 -5.15 54.48 2.38
CA SER A 853 -5.74 53.56 1.38
C SER A 853 -4.78 52.70 0.54
N GLY A 854 -5.26 51.54 0.08
CA GLY A 854 -4.68 50.80 -1.06
C GLY A 854 -5.21 49.37 -1.22
N ASP A 855 -5.89 49.12 -2.34
CA ASP A 855 -6.72 47.96 -2.72
C ASP A 855 -6.12 46.54 -2.63
N GLY A 856 -6.96 45.58 -2.25
CA GLY A 856 -6.82 44.15 -2.54
C GLY A 856 -8.21 43.49 -2.57
N PRO A 857 -8.52 42.60 -3.53
CA PRO A 857 -9.90 42.16 -3.75
C PRO A 857 -10.36 41.14 -2.70
N ASP A 858 -11.60 41.37 -2.25
CA ASP A 858 -12.32 40.68 -1.20
C ASP A 858 -12.60 39.20 -1.49
N ASP A 859 -12.35 38.35 -0.48
CA ASP A 859 -13.08 37.09 -0.25
C ASP A 859 -13.72 37.20 1.14
N ALA A 860 -14.87 37.88 1.22
CA ALA A 860 -15.72 37.92 2.41
C ALA A 860 -17.13 37.43 2.05
N GLU A 861 -17.49 36.24 2.55
CA GLU A 861 -18.90 35.82 2.68
C GLU A 861 -19.15 35.45 4.15
N ASP A 862 -19.98 36.28 4.78
CA ASP A 862 -20.85 36.10 5.95
C ASP A 862 -20.56 35.00 6.97
N GLY A 863 -20.18 35.45 8.17
CA GLY A 863 -20.28 34.70 9.42
C GLY A 863 -20.79 35.59 10.55
N THR A 864 -22.11 35.67 10.73
CA THR A 864 -22.70 36.13 11.99
C THR A 864 -22.51 35.02 13.03
N GLY A 865 -21.56 35.20 13.94
CA GLY A 865 -21.31 34.29 15.05
C GLY A 865 -20.54 34.99 16.15
N SER A 866 -21.25 35.59 17.11
CA SER A 866 -20.70 36.15 18.33
C SER A 866 -19.94 35.08 19.12
N SER A 867 -18.62 35.25 19.29
CA SER A 867 -17.78 34.33 20.07
C SER A 867 -17.83 34.65 21.56
N LEU A 868 -18.14 33.64 22.36
CA LEU A 868 -18.32 33.65 23.83
C LEU A 868 -17.00 33.73 24.63
N TRP A 869 -15.95 34.34 24.10
CA TRP A 869 -14.59 34.31 24.68
C TRP A 869 -14.07 35.65 25.22
N GLU A 870 -14.93 36.66 25.38
CA GLU A 870 -14.54 38.01 25.81
C GLU A 870 -14.78 38.33 27.29
N LEU A 871 -14.86 37.31 28.16
CA LEU A 871 -14.76 37.49 29.61
C LEU A 871 -13.64 36.61 30.16
N VAL A 872 -12.51 37.23 30.47
CA VAL A 872 -11.53 36.95 31.56
C VAL A 872 -10.18 37.48 31.09
N ARG A 873 -9.99 38.80 31.21
CA ARG A 873 -8.70 39.43 31.47
C ARG A 873 -8.96 40.69 32.29
N ASP A 874 -8.75 40.58 33.59
CA ASP A 874 -8.11 41.67 34.31
C ASP A 874 -7.39 41.10 35.53
N THR A 875 -6.10 41.44 35.65
CA THR A 875 -5.44 42.02 36.83
C THR A 875 -3.95 41.66 36.86
N GLY A 876 -3.09 42.69 36.76
CA GLY A 876 -1.94 42.84 37.64
C GLY A 876 -0.55 42.45 37.14
N GLU A 877 0.17 43.43 36.59
CA GLU A 877 1.62 43.64 36.83
C GLU A 877 1.81 44.44 38.15
N PRO A 878 3.01 44.72 38.74
CA PRO A 878 4.44 44.55 38.29
C PRO A 878 5.40 44.09 39.46
N PRO A 879 6.72 44.47 39.58
CA PRO A 879 7.91 44.31 38.70
C PRO A 879 9.23 43.80 39.40
N GLY A 880 10.27 43.55 38.57
CA GLY A 880 11.71 43.82 38.85
C GLY A 880 12.54 42.63 39.36
N ASP A 881 13.87 42.51 39.22
CA ASP A 881 14.97 43.10 38.42
C ASP A 881 16.23 42.27 38.78
N GLU A 882 17.30 42.39 37.99
CA GLU A 882 18.73 42.06 38.28
C GLU A 882 19.30 40.62 38.22
N GLY A 883 20.48 40.52 37.57
CA GLY A 883 21.63 39.75 38.13
C GLY A 883 22.19 38.53 37.35
N LYS A 884 23.25 38.73 36.55
CA LYS A 884 24.23 37.72 36.04
C LYS A 884 25.29 37.36 37.14
N PRO A 885 26.39 36.59 36.88
CA PRO A 885 26.66 35.26 36.26
C PRO A 885 27.67 34.41 37.11
N TRP A 886 28.43 33.46 36.48
CA TRP A 886 29.62 32.62 36.88
C TRP A 886 29.32 31.10 36.81
N GLY A 887 30.04 30.18 36.16
CA GLY A 887 31.50 29.99 35.91
C GLY A 887 32.13 29.26 37.11
N GLY A 888 32.83 28.12 37.08
CA GLY A 888 33.29 27.14 36.09
C GLY A 888 33.97 25.96 36.84
N ASP A 889 34.72 25.14 36.09
CA ASP A 889 35.87 24.30 36.50
C ASP A 889 35.67 22.82 36.89
N GLY A 890 36.51 21.95 36.29
CA GLY A 890 36.95 20.67 36.89
C GLY A 890 37.11 19.49 35.92
N GLU A 891 38.30 19.32 35.35
CA GLU A 891 38.73 18.24 34.43
C GLU A 891 39.47 17.09 35.19
N PRO A 892 40.14 16.09 34.54
CA PRO A 892 39.90 14.63 34.59
C PRO A 892 41.03 13.84 35.34
N PRO A 893 41.22 12.51 35.19
CA PRO A 893 41.92 11.85 34.04
C PRO A 893 41.34 10.43 33.73
N GLY A 894 41.72 9.59 32.76
CA GLY A 894 42.85 9.39 31.86
C GLY A 894 42.94 7.87 31.57
N GLY A 895 43.49 7.43 30.44
CA GLY A 895 43.79 6.00 30.21
C GLY A 895 43.85 5.57 28.74
N ASP A 896 45.06 5.27 28.30
CA ASP A 896 45.51 4.96 26.93
C ASP A 896 45.26 3.50 26.47
N ASP A 897 45.57 3.31 25.18
CA ASP A 897 46.31 2.19 24.57
C ASP A 897 45.61 1.18 23.64
N ALA A 898 46.45 0.73 22.71
CA ALA A 898 46.16 0.35 21.33
C ALA A 898 46.64 -1.08 20.99
N GLY A 899 46.27 -1.53 19.78
CA GLY A 899 46.87 -2.65 19.03
C GLY A 899 45.98 -3.90 18.99
N GLY A 900 45.80 -4.63 17.89
CA GLY A 900 46.38 -4.60 16.55
C GLY A 900 46.43 -6.04 15.98
N GLY A 901 45.97 -6.23 14.73
CA GLY A 901 46.45 -7.30 13.83
C GLY A 901 45.59 -8.56 13.64
N GLY A 902 45.39 -8.96 12.38
CA GLY A 902 45.11 -10.33 11.96
C GLY A 902 44.17 -10.47 10.75
N ALA A 903 44.69 -10.89 9.60
CA ALA A 903 43.98 -11.09 8.33
C ALA A 903 43.79 -12.59 8.00
N GLU A 904 42.61 -12.91 7.43
CA GLU A 904 42.22 -13.96 6.45
C GLU A 904 42.45 -15.48 6.76
N PRO A 905 41.78 -16.45 6.06
CA PRO A 905 40.84 -16.35 4.91
C PRO A 905 39.52 -17.16 4.97
N GLU A 906 38.64 -16.82 4.02
CA GLU A 906 37.66 -17.61 3.24
C GLU A 906 36.99 -18.89 3.79
N GLY A 907 35.65 -18.84 3.83
CA GLY A 907 34.76 -19.99 3.86
C GLY A 907 33.41 -19.60 3.26
N GLY A 908 33.11 -20.12 2.06
CA GLY A 908 31.88 -19.83 1.32
C GLY A 908 30.64 -20.44 1.98
N GLY A 909 29.60 -19.61 2.11
CA GLY A 909 28.23 -20.02 2.41
C GLY A 909 27.30 -19.23 1.50
N SER A 910 26.57 -19.94 0.64
CA SER A 910 25.54 -19.34 -0.22
C SER A 910 24.36 -18.90 0.65
N GLU A 911 24.18 -17.60 0.81
CA GLU A 911 22.98 -17.04 1.44
C GLU A 911 21.88 -16.91 0.38
N ALA A 912 20.78 -17.63 0.64
CA ALA A 912 19.55 -17.57 -0.15
C ALA A 912 18.80 -16.26 0.15
N ALA A 913 18.53 -15.50 -0.91
CA ALA A 913 17.66 -14.32 -0.92
C ALA A 913 16.21 -14.70 -0.58
N PRO A 914 15.39 -13.77 -0.05
CA PRO A 914 13.98 -14.03 0.24
C PRO A 914 13.25 -14.54 -1.00
N ALA A 915 12.33 -15.49 -0.79
CA ALA A 915 11.50 -16.21 -1.76
C ALA A 915 10.55 -15.33 -2.64
N ALA A 916 10.86 -14.05 -2.84
CA ALA A 916 10.25 -13.17 -3.81
C ALA A 916 11.21 -12.81 -4.99
N GLU A 917 12.45 -13.31 -4.97
CA GLU A 917 13.43 -13.18 -6.06
C GLU A 917 13.49 -14.42 -6.98
N GLU A 918 12.39 -15.17 -7.13
CA GLU A 918 12.26 -15.99 -8.33
C GLU A 918 11.98 -15.05 -9.50
N GLU A 919 13.05 -14.76 -10.24
CA GLU A 919 13.04 -14.10 -11.53
C GLU A 919 11.91 -14.73 -12.35
N LEU A 920 10.89 -13.95 -12.71
CA LEU A 920 9.88 -14.32 -13.70
C LEU A 920 10.64 -14.62 -15.01
N VAL A 921 11.06 -15.87 -15.19
CA VAL A 921 11.69 -16.35 -16.42
C VAL A 921 10.60 -16.36 -17.48
N LEU A 922 10.44 -15.23 -18.15
CA LEU A 922 9.63 -15.14 -19.36
C LEU A 922 10.24 -16.09 -20.40
N PRO A 923 9.47 -17.00 -21.02
CA PRO A 923 9.99 -17.77 -22.14
C PRO A 923 10.40 -16.81 -23.26
N PRO A 924 11.53 -17.08 -23.96
CA PRO A 924 11.97 -16.22 -25.04
C PRO A 924 10.86 -16.10 -26.10
N ARG A 925 10.53 -14.86 -26.48
CA ARG A 925 9.62 -14.56 -27.60
C ARG A 925 10.01 -15.45 -28.79
N ALA A 926 9.10 -16.30 -29.23
CA ALA A 926 9.18 -16.95 -30.53
C ALA A 926 9.23 -15.85 -31.61
N GLN A 927 10.45 -15.48 -32.00
CA GLN A 927 10.68 -14.59 -33.14
C GLN A 927 10.26 -15.35 -34.39
N GLY A 928 9.42 -14.68 -35.19
CA GLY A 928 8.60 -15.27 -36.22
C GLY A 928 9.36 -16.10 -37.24
N ALA A 929 8.69 -17.18 -37.66
CA ALA A 929 8.97 -17.93 -38.86
C ALA A 929 9.12 -16.99 -40.07
N VAL A 930 10.35 -16.88 -40.57
CA VAL A 930 10.63 -16.36 -41.91
C VAL A 930 10.10 -17.38 -42.90
N ARG A 931 9.14 -16.97 -43.73
CA ARG A 931 8.74 -17.70 -44.95
C ARG A 931 9.97 -17.83 -45.86
N GLU A 932 10.57 -19.02 -45.91
CA GLU A 932 11.49 -19.38 -46.98
C GLU A 932 10.69 -19.66 -48.27
N GLY A 933 10.77 -18.72 -49.21
CA GLY A 933 10.55 -18.99 -50.62
C GLY A 933 11.79 -19.67 -51.18
N GLY A 934 11.62 -20.89 -51.70
CA GLY A 934 12.71 -21.68 -52.26
C GLY A 934 13.24 -21.12 -53.58
N SER A 935 14.55 -21.33 -53.79
CA SER A 935 15.12 -21.67 -55.10
C SER A 935 16.55 -22.20 -54.92
N ASP A 936 16.72 -23.49 -55.25
CA ASP A 936 17.83 -24.13 -55.97
C ASP A 936 19.31 -23.91 -55.55
N HIS A 937 19.86 -24.95 -54.90
CA HIS A 937 21.00 -25.82 -55.34
C HIS A 937 22.44 -25.23 -55.56
N PRO A 938 23.51 -26.06 -55.54
CA PRO A 938 24.20 -26.62 -54.36
C PRO A 938 25.74 -26.37 -54.40
N ASP A 939 26.45 -27.02 -53.46
CA ASP A 939 27.87 -27.46 -53.49
C ASP A 939 28.89 -26.77 -52.57
N SER A 940 29.31 -27.56 -51.56
CA SER A 940 30.67 -27.80 -51.05
C SER A 940 31.67 -26.63 -50.95
N VAL A 941 32.11 -26.32 -49.72
CA VAL A 941 33.38 -26.74 -49.07
C VAL A 941 33.33 -26.34 -47.61
#